data_AF-A0A7Y2C2B6-F1
#
_entry.id   AF-A0A7Y2C2B6-F1
#
_cell.length_a   1.000
_cell.length_b   1.000
_cell.length_c   1.000
_cell.angle_alpha   90.00
_cell.angle_beta   90.00
_cell.angle_gamma   90.00
#
_symmetry.space_group_name_H-M   'P 1'
#
loop_
_entity.id
_entity.type
_entity.pdbx_description
1 polymer ?
#
loop_
_entity_poly.entity_id
_entity_poly.type
_entity_poly.pdbx_seq_one_letter_code
_entity_poly.pdbx_strand_id
1 'polypeptide(L)'
;MYRVIYLFFGICFISWVGSLGPHGINTAEPVEPFLGVFPEISPSSGDWTLVNAFPNLTFTDPIAMEEVPDQSGYYVAGKHGVIWFVEADSTTAEKTIALDIRDKVITGGDAGLINFTLHPDFGNPSSDNKNYLYIMYPFSPVLNHGEEPRMNRLSRFSVYEGSRIIDPSSEYILIQDYDPQGYHMGGAMFWDEEGYFYFTMGDGGDAVAVDLTPAYQQIDKYLFGGLFRLDLDNDPARSHPIRKQPLAFPGKPEGFPEVYTQGYSIPNDNPFVDESGSTLEEFYGLGLRSPHRADYDELTGQIWIGDVGHGSREEITILPKGGNAQWPYKEGNFPGTIAKPSELIGLETPPKFDYHRSIGVAVIGGIVYRGEKWNHVLDGFYLFGDHSNGNIWSLNPVTDEVILLTTMADLGLGGKRGLSSFATNDAGDIFLLNLNGTNQDGGTIMRMVLDQAPPAPIPNLLSETGAFSDLETLSPAPGFIPYKVNSPLWSDRAAKQRWMAIPNDGIHDTDNEKIAFSPLAPWQFPGGSVFIKHFDLPVSENDPTELRRLETRFYIVDMEGNAYGLTYKWNEEGTDAELLSSGLSESYPVELSDGSMVDQTWEYPSRLQCDACHNPNSGFVLGVKTHQLNGDYLYPSGVVDNQLTTLDHLDIFLGDPLSDPDQLARSYSLDDQEASTEVKVMSYLDANCAHCHQPGGVEGVFDARFTTPLSEKNLVNEFGLSHTTPFGAKMVVPQHPEESELWLRDNSVEADKMPPIAKNIVDQNYMALLTEWINGLDESSIGPCQILPLGELPFANVPENGWGPVEINQDVGDIGEGDGQAILIGGIPFSRGLGTHAYSEVAYNLDCKYDVFSASIGISSRTCLEGSVLFEVWVDQELNFRSDTLRPGDAPEFISLDVGYANRLLLRTMDAGDGTKCDHGNWANAQLEICQAIQKTEISKAFAFGADGQTQASRTAPETEYVKVVQGGDNFLYDETLGYGYTDISGIDPSPNDRNYHPIELYDQFIGTKAGELIFRVDLPNGVYKIQMIGGDADLEADNKRHTIKVRDGSSGFFYTLVENHHSDGGEFFKVGFN
;
A
#
# COMPACT_ATOMS: atom_id res chain seq x y z
N MET A 1 -75.99 38.24 24.85
CA MET A 1 -75.02 37.14 24.69
C MET A 1 -74.33 37.25 23.33
N TYR A 2 -73.76 38.42 23.04
CA TYR A 2 -73.05 38.77 21.80
C TYR A 2 -71.85 39.65 22.20
N ARG A 3 -70.98 39.09 23.04
CA ARG A 3 -69.71 39.66 23.47
C ARG A 3 -68.70 38.51 23.51
N VAL A 4 -67.49 38.78 23.02
CA VAL A 4 -66.26 37.97 23.19
C VAL A 4 -66.08 36.76 22.25
N ILE A 5 -66.00 36.97 20.93
CA ILE A 5 -65.34 36.02 19.99
C ILE A 5 -64.61 36.78 18.87
N TYR A 6 -63.81 37.81 19.22
CA TYR A 6 -62.91 38.47 18.25
C TYR A 6 -61.53 38.79 18.86
N LEU A 7 -61.16 38.13 19.96
CA LEU A 7 -59.92 38.40 20.71
C LEU A 7 -59.14 37.13 21.06
N PHE A 8 -59.37 36.01 20.36
CA PHE A 8 -58.68 34.73 20.62
C PHE A 8 -58.04 34.07 19.37
N PHE A 9 -58.12 34.69 18.19
CA PHE A 9 -57.48 34.17 16.96
C PHE A 9 -56.20 34.92 16.57
N GLY A 10 -55.52 35.57 17.52
CA GLY A 10 -54.34 36.40 17.27
C GLY A 10 -53.06 36.00 18.01
N ILE A 11 -52.99 34.84 18.69
CA ILE A 11 -51.83 34.47 19.53
C ILE A 11 -51.33 33.01 19.29
N CYS A 12 -51.74 32.34 18.21
CA CYS A 12 -51.20 30.99 17.88
C CYS A 12 -50.54 30.90 16.49
N PHE A 13 -49.89 31.99 16.05
CA PHE A 13 -49.02 32.01 14.86
C PHE A 13 -47.66 32.66 15.18
N ILE A 14 -47.17 32.45 16.41
CA ILE A 14 -45.78 32.77 16.81
C ILE A 14 -45.27 31.60 17.66
N SER A 15 -45.03 30.47 17.01
CA SER A 15 -44.21 29.39 17.57
C SER A 15 -43.76 28.44 16.45
N TRP A 16 -43.23 29.01 15.36
CA TRP A 16 -42.30 28.34 14.45
C TRP A 16 -41.64 29.40 13.58
N VAL A 17 -40.87 30.26 14.24
CA VAL A 17 -39.78 30.98 13.58
C VAL A 17 -38.56 30.34 14.21
N GLY A 18 -38.04 29.30 13.56
CA GLY A 18 -36.67 28.85 13.84
C GLY A 18 -35.77 30.07 13.71
N SER A 19 -34.88 30.24 14.69
CA SER A 19 -33.73 31.14 14.70
C SER A 19 -33.65 32.15 13.54
N LEU A 20 -34.17 33.38 13.73
CA LEU A 20 -33.82 34.54 12.87
C LEU A 20 -32.50 35.19 13.31
N GLY A 21 -31.60 34.42 13.95
CA GLY A 21 -30.24 34.86 14.25
C GLY A 21 -29.39 34.83 12.98
N PRO A 22 -28.40 35.72 12.82
CA PRO A 22 -27.47 35.61 11.71
C PRO A 22 -26.65 34.31 11.89
N HIS A 23 -26.60 33.48 10.85
CA HIS A 23 -25.71 32.33 10.79
C HIS A 23 -24.32 32.75 10.28
N GLY A 24 -23.31 31.91 10.50
CA GLY A 24 -21.93 32.15 10.05
C GLY A 24 -21.87 32.55 8.57
N ILE A 25 -22.53 31.75 7.72
CA ILE A 25 -22.80 32.01 6.30
C ILE A 25 -24.31 31.87 6.10
N ASN A 26 -24.95 32.83 5.43
CA ASN A 26 -26.41 32.87 5.31
C ASN A 26 -26.94 32.35 3.97
N THR A 27 -26.12 32.37 2.93
CA THR A 27 -26.47 31.95 1.56
C THR A 27 -25.27 31.25 0.95
N ALA A 28 -25.51 30.13 0.26
CA ALA A 28 -24.51 29.51 -0.59
C ALA A 28 -24.23 30.44 -1.79
N GLU A 29 -23.00 30.42 -2.28
CA GLU A 29 -22.60 31.08 -3.52
C GLU A 29 -22.22 29.98 -4.53
N PRO A 30 -22.56 30.14 -5.81
CA PRO A 30 -22.30 29.12 -6.82
C PRO A 30 -20.81 28.78 -6.92
N VAL A 31 -20.51 27.49 -7.02
CA VAL A 31 -19.15 26.96 -7.26
C VAL A 31 -19.23 25.86 -8.29
N GLU A 32 -18.54 26.04 -9.41
CA GLU A 32 -18.41 25.00 -10.44
C GLU A 32 -17.63 23.80 -9.89
N PRO A 33 -18.02 22.55 -10.23
CA PRO A 33 -17.22 21.37 -9.94
C PRO A 33 -15.76 21.55 -10.36
N PHE A 34 -14.81 21.08 -9.54
CA PHE A 34 -13.38 21.16 -9.84
C PHE A 34 -12.85 22.60 -10.02
N LEU A 35 -13.60 23.61 -9.55
CA LEU A 35 -13.41 25.03 -9.86
C LEU A 35 -13.41 25.36 -11.37
N GLY A 36 -13.86 24.41 -12.21
CA GLY A 36 -13.78 24.50 -13.68
C GLY A 36 -12.36 24.42 -14.26
N VAL A 37 -11.33 24.12 -13.46
CA VAL A 37 -9.92 24.08 -13.90
C VAL A 37 -9.20 22.78 -13.53
N PHE A 38 -9.64 22.07 -12.49
CA PHE A 38 -9.00 20.81 -12.09
C PHE A 38 -9.60 19.62 -12.87
N PRO A 39 -8.79 18.56 -13.11
CA PRO A 39 -9.26 17.31 -13.71
C PRO A 39 -10.46 16.67 -12.99
N GLU A 40 -11.43 16.16 -13.77
CA GLU A 40 -12.60 15.45 -13.24
C GLU A 40 -12.27 14.05 -12.69
N ILE A 41 -11.15 13.49 -13.16
CA ILE A 41 -10.59 12.20 -12.76
C ILE A 41 -9.17 12.49 -12.25
N SER A 42 -8.72 11.75 -11.24
CA SER A 42 -7.35 11.86 -10.72
C SER A 42 -6.34 11.86 -11.88
N PRO A 43 -5.50 12.91 -12.01
CA PRO A 43 -4.55 13.02 -13.10
C PRO A 43 -3.49 11.92 -12.99
N SER A 44 -3.71 10.84 -13.74
CA SER A 44 -2.71 9.83 -14.07
C SER A 44 -2.05 10.22 -15.40
N SER A 45 -0.97 9.55 -15.76
CA SER A 45 -0.39 9.52 -17.11
C SER A 45 -1.34 8.96 -18.19
N GLY A 46 -2.62 8.79 -17.86
CA GLY A 46 -3.62 8.01 -18.58
C GLY A 46 -3.74 6.57 -18.05
N ASP A 47 -4.89 5.93 -18.29
CA ASP A 47 -5.12 4.52 -17.95
C ASP A 47 -4.36 3.60 -18.91
N TRP A 48 -3.10 3.33 -18.59
CA TRP A 48 -2.30 2.39 -19.36
C TRP A 48 -2.70 0.95 -19.04
N THR A 49 -2.86 0.14 -20.07
CA THR A 49 -3.02 -1.31 -19.93
C THR A 49 -2.04 -2.06 -20.82
N LEU A 50 -1.88 -3.35 -20.54
CA LEU A 50 -0.97 -4.23 -21.25
C LEU A 50 -1.75 -5.26 -22.08
N VAL A 51 -1.47 -5.29 -23.38
CA VAL A 51 -2.00 -6.32 -24.29
C VAL A 51 -0.87 -7.21 -24.80
N ASN A 52 -1.11 -8.50 -24.96
CA ASN A 52 -0.11 -9.39 -25.56
C ASN A 52 0.09 -8.98 -27.03
N ALA A 53 1.32 -8.62 -27.40
CA ALA A 53 1.68 -8.17 -28.74
C ALA A 53 1.62 -9.32 -29.77
N PHE A 54 1.89 -10.55 -29.32
CA PHE A 54 1.91 -11.76 -30.14
C PHE A 54 1.14 -12.90 -29.44
N PRO A 55 -0.20 -12.83 -29.38
CA PRO A 55 -1.04 -13.77 -28.62
C PRO A 55 -0.94 -15.23 -29.05
N ASN A 56 -0.46 -15.50 -30.27
CA ASN A 56 -0.27 -16.87 -30.79
C ASN A 56 1.16 -17.40 -30.57
N LEU A 57 2.04 -16.63 -29.92
CA LEU A 57 3.43 -16.99 -29.67
C LEU A 57 3.75 -16.98 -28.16
N THR A 58 4.64 -17.87 -27.79
CA THR A 58 5.33 -17.91 -26.49
C THR A 58 6.82 -17.86 -26.73
N PHE A 59 7.59 -17.45 -25.73
CA PHE A 59 9.05 -17.34 -25.78
C PHE A 59 9.70 -18.03 -24.60
N THR A 60 10.86 -18.63 -24.82
CA THR A 60 11.70 -19.17 -23.74
C THR A 60 12.66 -18.09 -23.28
N ASP A 61 12.43 -17.57 -22.07
CA ASP A 61 13.18 -16.49 -21.43
C ASP A 61 13.43 -15.23 -22.31
N PRO A 62 12.39 -14.56 -22.87
CA PRO A 62 12.60 -13.37 -23.68
C PRO A 62 13.31 -12.28 -22.87
N ILE A 63 14.44 -11.76 -23.38
CA ILE A 63 15.26 -10.80 -22.65
C ILE A 63 15.68 -9.58 -23.48
N ALA A 64 15.62 -9.63 -24.81
CA ALA A 64 15.88 -8.47 -25.66
C ALA A 64 15.09 -8.57 -26.96
N MET A 65 14.74 -7.43 -27.54
CA MET A 65 13.98 -7.32 -28.79
C MET A 65 14.45 -6.09 -29.58
N GLU A 66 14.69 -6.25 -30.88
CA GLU A 66 15.16 -5.21 -31.79
C GLU A 66 14.39 -5.30 -33.12
N GLU A 67 13.85 -4.18 -33.62
CA GLU A 67 13.19 -4.10 -34.92
C GLU A 67 14.21 -4.11 -36.05
N VAL A 68 13.92 -4.82 -37.16
CA VAL A 68 14.78 -4.71 -38.35
C VAL A 68 14.48 -3.43 -39.13
N PRO A 69 15.49 -2.77 -39.76
CA PRO A 69 15.31 -1.46 -40.39
C PRO A 69 14.28 -1.37 -41.54
N ASP A 70 13.88 -2.50 -42.12
CA ASP A 70 12.80 -2.53 -43.12
C ASP A 70 11.40 -2.73 -42.51
N GLN A 71 11.31 -2.70 -41.18
CA GLN A 71 10.09 -2.81 -40.36
C GLN A 71 9.30 -4.10 -40.63
N SER A 72 9.93 -5.13 -41.22
CA SER A 72 9.26 -6.39 -41.52
C SER A 72 9.09 -7.30 -40.31
N GLY A 73 9.85 -7.07 -39.23
CA GLY A 73 9.82 -7.93 -38.06
C GLY A 73 10.84 -7.55 -36.99
N TYR A 74 11.00 -8.47 -36.05
CA TYR A 74 11.81 -8.29 -34.86
C TYR A 74 12.75 -9.48 -34.66
N TYR A 75 13.97 -9.20 -34.24
CA TYR A 75 14.79 -10.20 -33.56
C TYR A 75 14.41 -10.21 -32.08
N VAL A 76 14.17 -11.40 -31.52
CA VAL A 76 13.84 -11.60 -30.10
C VAL A 76 14.83 -12.58 -29.52
N ALA A 77 15.59 -12.18 -28.50
CA ALA A 77 16.57 -13.03 -27.84
C ALA A 77 16.00 -13.70 -26.59
N GLY A 78 16.23 -14.99 -26.45
CA GLY A 78 16.02 -15.76 -25.24
C GLY A 78 17.31 -15.87 -24.42
N LYS A 79 17.23 -15.69 -23.09
CA LYS A 79 18.35 -15.82 -22.14
C LYS A 79 19.15 -17.11 -22.34
N HIS A 80 18.49 -18.16 -22.77
CA HIS A 80 19.11 -19.46 -22.96
C HIS A 80 20.05 -19.57 -24.19
N GLY A 81 20.19 -18.53 -25.02
CA GLY A 81 21.16 -18.49 -26.13
C GLY A 81 20.55 -18.75 -27.51
N VAL A 82 19.26 -18.45 -27.68
CA VAL A 82 18.55 -18.52 -28.97
C VAL A 82 18.03 -17.14 -29.32
N ILE A 83 18.22 -16.72 -30.57
CA ILE A 83 17.55 -15.54 -31.13
C ILE A 83 16.54 -16.04 -32.16
N TRP A 84 15.30 -15.55 -32.09
CA TRP A 84 14.27 -15.79 -33.09
C TRP A 84 14.05 -14.55 -33.96
N PHE A 85 13.61 -14.76 -35.19
CA PHE A 85 12.98 -13.74 -36.01
C PHE A 85 11.46 -13.94 -35.98
N VAL A 86 10.73 -12.86 -35.75
CA VAL A 86 9.26 -12.80 -35.70
C VAL A 86 8.78 -11.72 -36.67
N GLU A 87 7.84 -12.03 -37.54
CA GLU A 87 7.25 -11.05 -38.46
C GLU A 87 6.47 -9.97 -37.69
N ALA A 88 6.45 -8.73 -38.19
CA ALA A 88 5.73 -7.60 -37.59
C ALA A 88 4.21 -7.68 -37.83
N ASP A 89 3.62 -8.83 -37.49
CA ASP A 89 2.18 -9.11 -37.55
C ASP A 89 1.76 -9.78 -36.24
N SER A 90 0.87 -9.13 -35.49
CA SER A 90 0.36 -9.63 -34.21
C SER A 90 -0.37 -10.97 -34.32
N THR A 91 -0.82 -11.36 -35.52
CA THR A 91 -1.50 -12.64 -35.74
C THR A 91 -0.54 -13.78 -36.07
N THR A 92 0.76 -13.50 -36.25
CA THR A 92 1.80 -14.48 -36.52
C THR A 92 1.76 -15.63 -35.50
N ALA A 93 1.75 -16.86 -36.01
CA ALA A 93 1.71 -18.08 -35.19
C ALA A 93 3.02 -18.88 -35.23
N GLU A 94 4.03 -18.41 -35.98
CA GLU A 94 5.31 -19.10 -36.15
C GLU A 94 6.47 -18.12 -35.94
N LYS A 95 7.56 -18.60 -35.34
CA LYS A 95 8.82 -17.84 -35.20
C LYS A 95 9.97 -18.67 -35.74
N THR A 96 10.94 -18.01 -36.40
CA THR A 96 12.08 -18.69 -37.02
C THR A 96 13.30 -18.58 -36.11
N ILE A 97 14.02 -19.67 -35.84
CA ILE A 97 15.32 -19.59 -35.14
C ILE A 97 16.32 -18.88 -36.06
N ALA A 98 16.76 -17.70 -35.66
CA ALA A 98 17.75 -16.89 -36.36
C ALA A 98 19.18 -17.20 -35.91
N LEU A 99 19.38 -17.49 -34.62
CA LEU A 99 20.66 -17.93 -34.04
C LEU A 99 20.41 -18.96 -32.95
N ASP A 100 21.29 -19.97 -32.87
CA ASP A 100 21.34 -20.92 -31.77
C ASP A 100 22.80 -21.11 -31.34
N ILE A 101 23.13 -20.62 -30.15
CA ILE A 101 24.44 -20.74 -29.50
C ILE A 101 24.31 -21.33 -28.09
N ARG A 102 23.28 -22.14 -27.86
CA ARG A 102 23.05 -22.83 -26.57
C ARG A 102 24.22 -23.68 -26.11
N ASP A 103 25.03 -24.16 -27.04
CA ASP A 103 26.26 -24.90 -26.79
C ASP A 103 27.45 -24.02 -26.32
N LYS A 104 27.24 -22.70 -26.23
CA LYS A 104 28.24 -21.73 -25.76
C LYS A 104 27.78 -20.92 -24.54
N VAL A 105 26.47 -20.83 -24.33
CA VAL A 105 25.84 -19.96 -23.31
C VAL A 105 25.56 -20.74 -22.03
N ILE A 106 26.00 -20.20 -20.89
CA ILE A 106 25.62 -20.68 -19.55
C ILE A 106 24.43 -19.88 -19.02
N THR A 107 23.48 -20.55 -18.35
CA THR A 107 22.19 -19.96 -17.96
C THR A 107 21.92 -19.90 -16.45
N GLY A 108 22.89 -20.31 -15.63
CA GLY A 108 22.79 -20.35 -14.16
C GLY A 108 22.98 -18.97 -13.52
N GLY A 109 22.16 -18.65 -12.50
CA GLY A 109 22.18 -17.32 -11.89
C GLY A 109 21.66 -16.24 -12.85
N ASP A 110 22.33 -15.10 -12.91
CA ASP A 110 21.99 -14.00 -13.85
C ASP A 110 22.46 -14.27 -15.28
N ALA A 111 23.31 -15.28 -15.45
CA ALA A 111 23.88 -15.62 -16.74
C ALA A 111 22.87 -16.09 -17.78
N GLY A 112 23.23 -15.81 -19.02
CA GLY A 112 22.54 -16.17 -20.24
C GLY A 112 23.00 -15.25 -21.35
N LEU A 113 22.42 -15.35 -22.54
CA LEU A 113 22.44 -14.22 -23.46
C LEU A 113 21.85 -13.02 -22.70
N ILE A 114 22.67 -11.99 -22.50
CA ILE A 114 22.31 -10.85 -21.65
C ILE A 114 21.57 -9.82 -22.50
N ASN A 115 22.16 -9.48 -23.64
CA ASN A 115 21.58 -8.54 -24.60
C ASN A 115 22.19 -8.70 -26.00
N PHE A 116 21.59 -8.06 -26.99
CA PHE A 116 22.16 -7.86 -28.31
C PHE A 116 21.73 -6.50 -28.86
N THR A 117 22.45 -5.99 -29.86
CA THR A 117 22.01 -4.85 -30.65
C THR A 117 22.45 -4.98 -32.11
N LEU A 118 21.67 -4.38 -33.02
CA LEU A 118 22.05 -4.25 -34.42
C LEU A 118 23.07 -3.11 -34.57
N HIS A 119 23.95 -3.20 -35.57
CA HIS A 119 24.76 -2.05 -35.94
C HIS A 119 23.86 -0.91 -36.49
N PRO A 120 24.14 0.39 -36.27
CA PRO A 120 23.30 1.48 -36.78
C PRO A 120 23.12 1.46 -38.31
N ASP A 121 24.18 1.06 -39.03
CA ASP A 121 24.17 0.81 -40.47
C ASP A 121 23.57 -0.55 -40.91
N PHE A 122 22.98 -1.34 -40.01
CA PHE A 122 22.38 -2.63 -40.38
C PHE A 122 21.33 -2.43 -41.49
N GLY A 123 21.29 -3.34 -42.47
CA GLY A 123 20.42 -3.22 -43.63
C GLY A 123 20.80 -2.12 -44.66
N ASN A 124 21.70 -1.18 -44.34
CA ASN A 124 22.14 -0.14 -45.28
C ASN A 124 23.00 -0.75 -46.40
N PRO A 125 22.52 -0.85 -47.65
CA PRO A 125 23.23 -1.58 -48.71
C PRO A 125 24.62 -1.00 -49.03
N SER A 126 24.84 0.28 -48.71
CA SER A 126 26.09 1.01 -48.97
C SER A 126 27.15 0.83 -47.87
N SER A 127 26.78 0.29 -46.70
CA SER A 127 27.70 0.08 -45.59
C SER A 127 28.33 -1.31 -45.64
N ASP A 128 29.55 -1.41 -45.11
CA ASP A 128 30.24 -2.69 -44.84
C ASP A 128 29.69 -3.35 -43.57
N ASN A 129 29.06 -2.59 -42.68
CA ASN A 129 28.49 -3.06 -41.41
C ASN A 129 27.02 -3.51 -41.54
N LYS A 130 26.48 -3.54 -42.76
CA LYS A 130 25.06 -3.80 -43.06
C LYS A 130 24.49 -5.14 -42.60
N ASN A 131 25.35 -6.07 -42.20
CA ASN A 131 24.94 -7.40 -41.74
C ASN A 131 25.37 -7.66 -40.28
N TYR A 132 25.95 -6.67 -39.59
CA TYR A 132 26.55 -6.89 -38.27
C TYR A 132 25.58 -6.63 -37.12
N LEU A 133 25.65 -7.51 -36.14
CA LEU A 133 25.04 -7.37 -34.82
C LEU A 133 26.06 -7.76 -33.75
N TYR A 134 25.82 -7.31 -32.54
CA TYR A 134 26.68 -7.54 -31.39
C TYR A 134 25.88 -8.21 -30.29
N ILE A 135 26.48 -9.21 -29.63
CA ILE A 135 25.82 -10.01 -28.60
C ILE A 135 26.73 -10.05 -27.38
N MET A 136 26.15 -9.77 -26.20
CA MET A 136 26.82 -9.95 -24.92
C MET A 136 26.29 -11.18 -24.19
N TYR A 137 27.19 -12.08 -23.80
CA TYR A 137 26.84 -13.30 -23.08
C TYR A 137 28.05 -13.88 -22.31
N PRO A 138 27.83 -14.54 -21.17
CA PRO A 138 28.84 -15.31 -20.49
C PRO A 138 29.04 -16.66 -21.20
N PHE A 139 30.30 -16.95 -21.50
CA PHE A 139 30.77 -18.20 -22.07
C PHE A 139 31.47 -19.03 -21.00
N SER A 140 31.30 -20.36 -21.03
CA SER A 140 32.17 -21.27 -20.28
C SER A 140 32.72 -22.36 -21.18
N PRO A 141 34.02 -22.70 -21.11
CA PRO A 141 34.57 -23.87 -21.78
C PRO A 141 34.05 -25.20 -21.18
N VAL A 142 33.43 -25.14 -20.00
CA VAL A 142 32.79 -26.27 -19.32
C VAL A 142 31.33 -25.92 -19.06
N LEU A 143 30.42 -26.48 -19.85
CA LEU A 143 28.97 -26.27 -19.72
C LEU A 143 28.42 -27.05 -18.52
N ASN A 144 28.60 -26.51 -17.33
CA ASN A 144 27.89 -26.90 -16.12
C ASN A 144 26.94 -25.75 -15.80
N HIS A 145 25.62 -25.96 -15.84
CA HIS A 145 24.61 -24.91 -15.67
C HIS A 145 24.44 -24.45 -14.19
N GLY A 146 25.55 -24.26 -13.46
CA GLY A 146 25.62 -23.81 -12.07
C GLY A 146 26.33 -22.45 -11.91
N GLU A 147 26.89 -22.19 -10.72
CA GLU A 147 27.62 -20.95 -10.38
C GLU A 147 29.08 -20.92 -10.89
N GLU A 148 29.40 -21.73 -11.88
CA GLU A 148 30.79 -21.98 -12.29
C GLU A 148 31.46 -20.72 -12.88
N PRO A 149 32.81 -20.67 -12.86
CA PRO A 149 33.57 -19.58 -13.46
C PRO A 149 33.25 -19.43 -14.94
N ARG A 150 33.25 -18.20 -15.44
CA ARG A 150 32.81 -17.89 -16.81
C ARG A 150 33.59 -16.73 -17.41
N MET A 151 33.38 -16.52 -18.70
CA MET A 151 33.98 -15.47 -19.50
C MET A 151 32.89 -14.55 -20.02
N ASN A 152 32.82 -13.32 -19.53
CA ASN A 152 31.96 -12.30 -20.11
C ASN A 152 32.46 -11.98 -21.52
N ARG A 153 31.63 -12.25 -22.53
CA ARG A 153 31.96 -12.03 -23.94
C ARG A 153 31.06 -10.98 -24.56
N LEU A 154 31.69 -10.04 -25.25
CA LEU A 154 31.07 -9.22 -26.28
C LEU A 154 31.57 -9.72 -27.63
N SER A 155 30.67 -10.18 -28.48
CA SER A 155 31.00 -10.76 -29.79
C SER A 155 30.20 -10.11 -30.91
N ARG A 156 30.85 -9.90 -32.06
CA ARG A 156 30.18 -9.53 -33.32
C ARG A 156 29.79 -10.79 -34.10
N PHE A 157 28.60 -10.78 -34.68
CA PHE A 157 28.12 -11.80 -35.62
C PHE A 157 27.66 -11.15 -36.94
N SER A 158 27.51 -11.95 -37.99
CA SER A 158 26.99 -11.53 -39.28
C SER A 158 25.70 -12.28 -39.63
N VAL A 159 24.72 -11.56 -40.14
CA VAL A 159 23.56 -12.13 -40.83
C VAL A 159 23.98 -12.59 -42.23
N TYR A 160 23.44 -13.72 -42.69
CA TYR A 160 23.61 -14.15 -44.08
C TYR A 160 22.97 -13.12 -45.02
N GLU A 161 23.68 -12.71 -46.06
CA GLU A 161 23.22 -11.69 -46.99
C GLU A 161 21.83 -12.02 -47.58
N GLY A 162 20.88 -11.09 -47.46
CA GLY A 162 19.50 -11.25 -47.94
C GLY A 162 18.64 -12.24 -47.14
N SER A 163 19.06 -12.60 -45.92
CA SER A 163 18.38 -13.53 -45.02
C SER A 163 18.02 -12.88 -43.69
N ARG A 164 17.31 -13.62 -42.82
CA ARG A 164 17.12 -13.31 -41.39
C ARG A 164 17.92 -14.21 -40.47
N ILE A 165 18.73 -15.12 -41.04
CA ILE A 165 19.52 -16.10 -40.28
C ILE A 165 20.91 -15.54 -39.99
N ILE A 166 21.33 -15.62 -38.74
CA ILE A 166 22.65 -15.22 -38.25
C ILE A 166 23.60 -16.42 -38.41
N ASP A 167 24.81 -16.19 -38.92
CA ASP A 167 25.83 -17.23 -39.04
C ASP A 167 26.55 -17.44 -37.69
N PRO A 168 26.33 -18.56 -36.97
CA PRO A 168 27.00 -18.81 -35.70
C PRO A 168 28.52 -19.01 -35.85
N SER A 169 29.02 -19.29 -37.06
CA SER A 169 30.45 -19.44 -37.34
C SER A 169 31.15 -18.10 -37.61
N SER A 170 30.39 -17.02 -37.80
CA SER A 170 30.92 -15.66 -38.02
C SER A 170 31.36 -14.95 -36.74
N GLU A 171 31.23 -15.59 -35.57
CA GLU A 171 31.59 -15.03 -34.27
C GLU A 171 33.00 -14.42 -34.27
N TYR A 172 33.08 -13.13 -33.96
CA TYR A 172 34.32 -12.42 -33.73
C TYR A 172 34.29 -11.78 -32.35
N ILE A 173 35.08 -12.32 -31.42
CA ILE A 173 35.11 -11.92 -30.01
C ILE A 173 35.87 -10.60 -29.86
N LEU A 174 35.19 -9.57 -29.36
CA LEU A 174 35.72 -8.22 -29.12
C LEU A 174 36.27 -8.08 -27.69
N ILE A 175 35.52 -8.55 -26.71
CA ILE A 175 35.91 -8.55 -25.30
C ILE A 175 35.76 -9.97 -24.78
N GLN A 176 36.78 -10.43 -24.08
CA GLN A 176 36.76 -11.67 -23.32
C GLN A 176 37.34 -11.41 -21.94
N ASP A 177 36.48 -11.27 -20.94
CA ASP A 177 36.86 -10.98 -19.55
C ASP A 177 36.45 -12.09 -18.59
N TYR A 178 37.26 -12.35 -17.58
CA TYR A 178 37.03 -13.45 -16.64
C TYR A 178 36.21 -13.00 -15.43
N ASP A 179 35.07 -13.67 -15.23
CA ASP A 179 34.16 -13.44 -14.11
C ASP A 179 34.12 -14.66 -13.17
N PRO A 180 34.54 -14.50 -11.91
CA PRO A 180 34.62 -15.61 -10.96
C PRO A 180 33.30 -16.01 -10.29
N GLN A 181 32.23 -15.21 -10.37
CA GLN A 181 31.03 -15.37 -9.52
C GLN A 181 29.73 -15.44 -10.34
N GLY A 182 29.64 -14.72 -11.45
CA GLY A 182 28.55 -14.86 -12.41
C GLY A 182 27.19 -14.34 -11.95
N TYR A 183 27.22 -13.29 -11.14
CA TYR A 183 26.09 -12.45 -10.75
C TYR A 183 26.39 -11.00 -11.14
N HIS A 184 25.35 -10.16 -11.23
CA HIS A 184 25.50 -8.74 -11.53
C HIS A 184 26.28 -8.46 -12.83
N MET A 185 25.88 -9.12 -13.92
CA MET A 185 26.60 -9.03 -15.19
C MET A 185 26.40 -7.71 -15.93
N GLY A 186 25.49 -6.85 -15.48
CA GLY A 186 25.01 -5.71 -16.24
C GLY A 186 24.15 -6.17 -17.42
N GLY A 187 24.13 -5.40 -18.52
CA GLY A 187 23.40 -5.83 -19.71
C GLY A 187 23.02 -4.79 -20.73
N ALA A 188 23.14 -3.50 -20.43
CA ALA A 188 22.78 -2.47 -21.38
C ALA A 188 23.72 -2.48 -22.59
N MET A 189 23.16 -2.27 -23.78
CA MET A 189 23.89 -2.12 -25.04
C MET A 189 23.11 -1.10 -25.89
N PHE A 190 23.74 -0.01 -26.30
CA PHE A 190 23.10 1.06 -27.10
C PHE A 190 24.15 1.87 -27.86
N TRP A 191 23.69 2.78 -28.73
CA TRP A 191 24.53 3.66 -29.55
C TRP A 191 24.20 5.12 -29.27
N ASP A 192 25.20 6.01 -29.39
CA ASP A 192 24.93 7.46 -29.42
C ASP A 192 24.71 7.99 -30.85
N GLU A 193 24.32 9.26 -30.98
CA GLU A 193 24.07 9.92 -32.26
C GLU A 193 25.32 9.99 -33.16
N GLU A 194 26.51 9.85 -32.57
CA GLU A 194 27.78 9.85 -33.28
C GLU A 194 28.16 8.44 -33.76
N GLY A 195 27.46 7.40 -33.33
CA GLY A 195 27.72 6.00 -33.69
C GLY A 195 28.78 5.32 -32.83
N TYR A 196 29.05 5.82 -31.62
CA TYR A 196 29.81 5.06 -30.63
C TYR A 196 28.94 4.05 -29.92
N PHE A 197 29.54 2.92 -29.58
CA PHE A 197 28.86 1.81 -28.91
C PHE A 197 29.09 1.89 -27.39
N TYR A 198 28.01 1.72 -26.63
CA TYR A 198 28.06 1.67 -25.17
C TYR A 198 27.57 0.33 -24.67
N PHE A 199 28.16 -0.11 -23.56
CA PHE A 199 27.66 -1.26 -22.80
C PHE A 199 27.98 -1.14 -21.32
N THR A 200 27.20 -1.83 -20.48
CA THR A 200 27.43 -1.90 -19.03
C THR A 200 27.95 -3.26 -18.62
N MET A 201 28.84 -3.27 -17.63
CA MET A 201 29.17 -4.47 -16.84
C MET A 201 29.02 -4.12 -15.36
N GLY A 202 28.34 -4.96 -14.60
CA GLY A 202 28.21 -4.77 -13.16
C GLY A 202 29.49 -5.16 -12.41
N ASP A 203 29.40 -5.16 -11.09
CA ASP A 203 30.53 -5.37 -10.18
C ASP A 203 30.98 -6.84 -10.07
N GLY A 204 30.21 -7.75 -10.67
CA GLY A 204 30.49 -9.19 -10.68
C GLY A 204 30.00 -9.95 -9.45
N GLY A 205 29.27 -9.33 -8.51
CA GLY A 205 28.75 -9.99 -7.30
C GLY A 205 29.45 -9.60 -6.00
N ASP A 206 29.21 -10.38 -4.94
CA ASP A 206 29.81 -10.22 -3.60
C ASP A 206 31.33 -10.53 -3.60
N ALA A 207 32.11 -9.70 -4.28
CA ALA A 207 33.57 -9.75 -4.31
C ALA A 207 34.22 -9.33 -2.96
N VAL A 208 33.46 -9.36 -1.85
CA VAL A 208 33.93 -9.10 -0.48
C VAL A 208 34.86 -10.21 0.03
N ALA A 209 35.00 -11.33 -0.69
CA ALA A 209 35.78 -12.49 -0.24
C ALA A 209 37.30 -12.40 -0.47
N VAL A 210 37.81 -11.37 -1.15
CA VAL A 210 39.25 -11.13 -1.31
C VAL A 210 39.56 -9.69 -0.97
N ASP A 211 40.61 -9.50 -0.15
CA ASP A 211 41.17 -8.26 0.41
C ASP A 211 41.67 -7.28 -0.68
N LEU A 212 40.81 -6.98 -1.65
CA LEU A 212 41.03 -6.12 -2.79
C LEU A 212 40.26 -4.83 -2.52
N THR A 213 40.95 -3.69 -2.64
CA THR A 213 40.28 -2.41 -2.94
C THR A 213 39.15 -2.68 -3.95
N PRO A 214 37.94 -2.13 -3.78
CA PRO A 214 36.80 -2.46 -4.63
C PRO A 214 37.19 -2.41 -6.11
N ALA A 215 37.16 -3.57 -6.78
CA ALA A 215 37.61 -3.71 -8.17
C ALA A 215 36.81 -2.80 -9.12
N TYR A 216 35.58 -2.48 -8.72
CA TYR A 216 34.58 -1.62 -9.33
C TYR A 216 34.75 -0.11 -9.01
N GLN A 217 35.86 0.26 -8.34
CA GLN A 217 36.30 1.65 -8.12
C GLN A 217 37.74 1.85 -8.63
N GLN A 218 38.11 1.10 -9.68
CA GLN A 218 39.41 1.12 -10.34
C GLN A 218 39.22 1.14 -11.85
N ILE A 219 40.16 1.77 -12.56
CA ILE A 219 40.15 1.86 -14.03
C ILE A 219 41.44 1.32 -14.66
N ASP A 220 42.33 0.68 -13.90
CA ASP A 220 43.66 0.29 -14.35
C ASP A 220 43.89 -1.23 -14.37
N LYS A 221 42.86 -2.04 -14.08
CA LYS A 221 42.98 -3.50 -13.94
C LYS A 221 41.89 -4.31 -14.63
N TYR A 222 40.62 -4.10 -14.29
CA TYR A 222 39.51 -4.97 -14.70
C TYR A 222 38.37 -4.15 -15.33
N LEU A 223 37.53 -4.77 -16.15
CA LEU A 223 36.36 -4.15 -16.79
C LEU A 223 35.08 -4.49 -16.02
N PHE A 224 34.96 -4.02 -14.77
CA PHE A 224 33.79 -4.25 -13.91
C PHE A 224 33.24 -2.94 -13.34
N GLY A 225 31.94 -2.94 -13.01
CA GLY A 225 31.24 -1.88 -12.30
C GLY A 225 31.20 -0.55 -13.07
N GLY A 226 30.97 -0.60 -14.38
CA GLY A 226 31.09 0.57 -15.23
C GLY A 226 30.24 0.57 -16.50
N LEU A 227 30.16 1.77 -17.06
CA LEU A 227 29.64 2.06 -18.39
C LEU A 227 30.86 2.29 -19.30
N PHE A 228 30.91 1.58 -20.41
CA PHE A 228 32.03 1.60 -21.34
C PHE A 228 31.62 2.18 -22.69
N ARG A 229 32.52 2.90 -23.38
CA ARG A 229 32.28 3.51 -24.70
C ARG A 229 33.38 3.13 -25.68
N LEU A 230 33.00 2.54 -26.80
CA LEU A 230 33.88 2.01 -27.85
C LEU A 230 33.57 2.61 -29.23
N ASP A 231 34.58 2.67 -30.10
CA ASP A 231 34.39 2.89 -31.54
C ASP A 231 34.53 1.56 -32.29
N LEU A 232 33.39 0.98 -32.69
CA LEU A 232 33.36 -0.30 -33.41
C LEU A 232 33.65 -0.15 -34.92
N ASP A 233 33.55 1.07 -35.45
CA ASP A 233 33.92 1.40 -36.84
C ASP A 233 35.43 1.60 -37.01
N ASN A 234 36.17 1.75 -35.90
CA ASN A 234 37.61 1.99 -35.88
C ASN A 234 38.03 3.20 -36.73
N ASP A 235 37.26 4.31 -36.66
CA ASP A 235 37.57 5.51 -37.44
C ASP A 235 38.77 6.25 -36.82
N PRO A 236 39.94 6.27 -37.50
CA PRO A 236 41.15 6.88 -36.96
C PRO A 236 41.07 8.40 -36.81
N ALA A 237 40.03 9.05 -37.34
CA ALA A 237 39.79 10.48 -37.12
C ALA A 237 39.23 10.78 -35.73
N ARG A 238 38.52 9.83 -35.12
CA ARG A 238 37.78 10.03 -33.86
C ARG A 238 38.20 9.09 -32.73
N SER A 239 38.96 8.03 -33.05
CA SER A 239 39.43 7.04 -32.08
C SER A 239 40.91 6.66 -32.30
N HIS A 240 41.47 5.89 -31.35
CA HIS A 240 42.82 5.36 -31.40
C HIS A 240 42.89 3.89 -30.96
N PRO A 241 43.95 3.13 -31.33
CA PRO A 241 44.08 1.73 -30.92
C PRO A 241 44.20 1.56 -29.40
N ILE A 242 43.67 0.44 -28.89
CA ILE A 242 43.75 0.02 -27.49
C ILE A 242 45.21 0.01 -27.02
N ARG A 243 45.52 0.76 -25.94
CA ARG A 243 46.88 0.85 -25.38
C ARG A 243 47.14 -0.11 -24.23
N LYS A 244 46.09 -0.52 -23.51
CA LYS A 244 46.16 -1.37 -22.32
C LYS A 244 45.18 -2.53 -22.43
N GLN A 245 45.61 -3.71 -22.01
CA GLN A 245 44.77 -4.90 -21.91
C GLN A 245 44.29 -5.09 -20.47
N PRO A 246 43.05 -5.56 -20.23
CA PRO A 246 42.59 -5.91 -18.89
C PRO A 246 43.39 -7.08 -18.32
N LEU A 247 43.51 -7.11 -16.99
CA LEU A 247 44.08 -8.22 -16.26
C LEU A 247 42.99 -9.26 -16.02
N ALA A 248 43.37 -10.55 -16.00
CA ALA A 248 42.45 -11.57 -15.53
C ALA A 248 42.19 -11.41 -14.03
N PHE A 249 40.91 -11.43 -13.63
CA PHE A 249 40.56 -11.45 -12.21
C PHE A 249 41.24 -12.63 -11.49
N PRO A 250 41.74 -12.46 -10.25
CA PRO A 250 42.39 -13.54 -9.51
C PRO A 250 41.53 -14.81 -9.42
N GLY A 251 42.18 -15.98 -9.51
CA GLY A 251 41.49 -17.27 -9.40
C GLY A 251 41.00 -17.88 -10.71
N LYS A 252 41.35 -17.30 -11.88
CA LYS A 252 41.06 -17.90 -13.19
C LYS A 252 41.55 -19.35 -13.29
N PRO A 253 40.67 -20.33 -13.56
CA PRO A 253 41.06 -21.74 -13.64
C PRO A 253 42.06 -22.02 -14.78
N GLU A 254 42.91 -23.02 -14.59
CA GLU A 254 43.78 -23.53 -15.65
C GLU A 254 42.94 -24.09 -16.82
N GLY A 255 43.30 -23.73 -18.06
CA GLY A 255 42.57 -24.16 -19.26
C GLY A 255 41.40 -23.24 -19.67
N PHE A 256 41.04 -22.25 -18.85
CA PHE A 256 40.14 -21.19 -19.30
C PHE A 256 40.86 -20.28 -20.31
N PRO A 257 40.12 -19.72 -21.29
CA PRO A 257 40.68 -18.78 -22.25
C PRO A 257 41.46 -17.61 -21.63
N GLU A 258 42.31 -16.96 -22.42
CA GLU A 258 42.96 -15.72 -21.99
C GLU A 258 41.96 -14.56 -21.96
N VAL A 259 42.25 -13.58 -21.09
CA VAL A 259 41.52 -12.32 -21.01
C VAL A 259 42.15 -11.33 -21.99
N TYR A 260 41.34 -10.71 -22.84
CA TYR A 260 41.80 -9.73 -23.82
C TYR A 260 40.66 -8.87 -24.37
N THR A 261 41.04 -7.75 -25.00
CA THR A 261 40.20 -6.89 -25.81
C THR A 261 40.80 -6.68 -27.21
N GLN A 262 39.97 -6.66 -28.24
CA GLN A 262 40.39 -6.47 -29.64
C GLN A 262 39.25 -6.00 -30.55
N GLY A 263 39.60 -5.59 -31.78
CA GLY A 263 38.60 -5.42 -32.86
C GLY A 263 37.83 -4.11 -32.84
N TYR A 264 38.14 -3.23 -31.89
CA TYR A 264 37.59 -1.88 -31.75
C TYR A 264 38.70 -0.89 -31.40
N SER A 265 38.36 0.40 -31.47
CA SER A 265 39.22 1.51 -31.09
C SER A 265 38.60 2.31 -29.94
N ILE A 266 39.42 3.07 -29.22
CA ILE A 266 39.02 3.90 -28.09
C ILE A 266 38.70 5.31 -28.58
N PRO A 267 37.51 5.87 -28.32
CA PRO A 267 37.19 7.26 -28.63
C PRO A 267 38.23 8.22 -28.04
N ASN A 268 38.73 9.15 -28.86
CA ASN A 268 39.79 10.09 -28.47
C ASN A 268 39.36 11.03 -27.34
N ASP A 269 38.06 11.18 -27.13
CA ASP A 269 37.47 12.03 -26.13
C ASP A 269 37.01 11.27 -24.87
N ASN A 270 37.23 9.96 -24.74
CA ASN A 270 36.86 9.23 -23.51
C ASN A 270 37.46 9.90 -22.25
N PRO A 271 36.76 9.85 -21.10
CA PRO A 271 37.11 10.65 -19.93
C PRO A 271 38.42 10.23 -19.25
N PHE A 272 38.90 9.02 -19.49
CA PHE A 272 40.09 8.44 -18.83
C PHE A 272 41.21 8.08 -19.81
N VAL A 273 41.30 8.79 -20.93
CA VAL A 273 42.38 8.62 -21.93
C VAL A 273 43.74 8.95 -21.31
N ASP A 274 44.71 8.05 -21.48
CA ASP A 274 46.08 8.15 -20.97
C ASP A 274 47.09 7.61 -21.99
N GLU A 275 47.85 8.53 -22.60
CA GLU A 275 48.89 8.17 -23.57
C GLU A 275 50.01 7.29 -22.99
N SER A 276 50.16 7.23 -21.65
CA SER A 276 51.15 6.36 -21.01
C SER A 276 50.74 4.87 -21.02
N GLY A 277 49.45 4.59 -21.26
CA GLY A 277 48.89 3.23 -21.23
C GLY A 277 48.68 2.69 -19.81
N SER A 278 48.49 3.56 -18.82
CA SER A 278 48.29 3.14 -17.43
C SER A 278 46.82 2.84 -17.09
N THR A 279 45.85 3.43 -17.79
CA THR A 279 44.41 3.23 -17.60
C THR A 279 43.80 2.35 -18.69
N LEU A 280 42.70 1.67 -18.36
CA LEU A 280 41.75 1.09 -19.30
C LEU A 280 40.88 2.24 -19.78
N GLU A 281 41.05 2.62 -21.04
CA GLU A 281 40.48 3.84 -21.62
C GLU A 281 39.04 3.62 -22.12
N GLU A 282 38.54 2.38 -22.03
CA GLU A 282 37.18 1.97 -22.37
C GLU A 282 36.13 2.59 -21.44
N PHE A 283 36.48 2.92 -20.20
CA PHE A 283 35.55 3.47 -19.21
C PHE A 283 35.02 4.84 -19.66
N TYR A 284 33.69 4.95 -19.69
CA TYR A 284 32.97 6.22 -19.79
C TYR A 284 32.49 6.69 -18.41
N GLY A 285 32.10 5.76 -17.54
CA GLY A 285 31.76 6.01 -16.14
C GLY A 285 31.93 4.73 -15.31
N LEU A 286 31.93 4.85 -13.98
CA LEU A 286 32.18 3.75 -13.06
C LEU A 286 31.29 3.80 -11.80
N GLY A 287 31.48 2.86 -10.88
CA GLY A 287 30.76 2.82 -9.61
C GLY A 287 29.32 2.32 -9.75
N LEU A 288 29.05 1.43 -10.72
CA LEU A 288 27.78 0.73 -10.89
C LEU A 288 27.82 -0.64 -10.19
N ARG A 289 26.67 -1.14 -9.73
CA ARG A 289 26.54 -2.46 -9.07
C ARG A 289 26.05 -3.53 -10.02
N SER A 290 24.80 -3.49 -10.42
CA SER A 290 24.12 -4.43 -11.31
C SER A 290 23.25 -3.69 -12.34
N PRO A 291 23.87 -2.94 -13.28
CA PRO A 291 23.17 -2.08 -14.24
C PRO A 291 22.52 -2.87 -15.38
N HIS A 292 21.26 -3.28 -15.23
CA HIS A 292 20.56 -4.18 -16.14
C HIS A 292 20.23 -3.54 -17.49
N ARG A 293 19.52 -2.40 -17.49
CA ARG A 293 19.18 -1.63 -18.70
C ARG A 293 19.62 -0.19 -18.57
N ALA A 294 19.95 0.37 -19.71
CA ALA A 294 20.26 1.78 -19.86
C ALA A 294 19.84 2.22 -21.26
N ASP A 295 19.59 3.51 -21.39
CA ASP A 295 19.18 4.12 -22.64
C ASP A 295 19.84 5.49 -22.85
N TYR A 296 20.05 5.85 -24.11
CA TYR A 296 20.64 7.13 -24.52
C TYR A 296 19.55 8.02 -25.10
N ASP A 297 19.34 9.17 -24.47
CA ASP A 297 18.40 10.17 -24.97
C ASP A 297 19.09 11.04 -26.02
N GLU A 298 18.86 10.74 -27.30
CA GLU A 298 19.45 11.46 -28.44
C GLU A 298 19.22 12.97 -28.40
N LEU A 299 18.11 13.44 -27.81
CA LEU A 299 17.81 14.86 -27.76
C LEU A 299 18.67 15.62 -26.73
N THR A 300 18.98 14.98 -25.61
CA THR A 300 19.67 15.63 -24.47
C THR A 300 21.11 15.18 -24.31
N GLY A 301 21.49 14.06 -24.94
CA GLY A 301 22.77 13.38 -24.76
C GLY A 301 22.92 12.69 -23.40
N GLN A 302 21.83 12.53 -22.65
CA GLN A 302 21.85 11.90 -21.32
C GLN A 302 21.79 10.38 -21.42
N ILE A 303 22.53 9.70 -20.53
CA ILE A 303 22.51 8.24 -20.39
C ILE A 303 21.81 7.88 -19.09
N TRP A 304 20.67 7.20 -19.20
CA TRP A 304 19.85 6.75 -18.09
C TRP A 304 20.14 5.30 -17.79
N ILE A 305 20.34 4.93 -16.53
CA ILE A 305 20.73 3.57 -16.12
C ILE A 305 19.83 3.13 -14.97
N GLY A 306 19.20 1.96 -15.09
CA GLY A 306 18.63 1.25 -13.95
C GLY A 306 19.68 0.35 -13.30
N ASP A 307 19.95 0.56 -12.02
CA ASP A 307 20.96 -0.16 -11.25
C ASP A 307 20.35 -0.80 -10.00
N VAL A 308 20.44 -2.14 -9.91
CA VAL A 308 19.89 -2.90 -8.78
C VAL A 308 20.83 -2.77 -7.60
N GLY A 309 20.33 -2.25 -6.47
CA GLY A 309 21.12 -2.10 -5.24
C GLY A 309 21.37 -3.43 -4.52
N HIS A 310 22.03 -3.35 -3.37
CA HIS A 310 22.44 -4.53 -2.60
C HIS A 310 21.33 -5.07 -1.70
N GLY A 311 20.57 -4.20 -1.04
CA GLY A 311 19.45 -4.63 -0.21
C GLY A 311 18.61 -3.52 0.42
N SER A 312 18.97 -2.25 0.22
CA SER A 312 18.24 -1.11 0.78
C SER A 312 17.47 -0.33 -0.29
N ARG A 313 18.09 -0.08 -1.45
CA ARG A 313 17.57 0.82 -2.49
C ARG A 313 17.69 0.23 -3.88
N GLU A 314 16.77 0.62 -4.74
CA GLU A 314 16.86 0.48 -6.19
C GLU A 314 17.07 1.86 -6.81
N GLU A 315 17.83 1.94 -7.91
CA GLU A 315 18.34 3.23 -8.41
C GLU A 315 18.10 3.44 -9.91
N ILE A 316 17.68 4.65 -10.26
CA ILE A 316 17.78 5.20 -11.62
C ILE A 316 18.80 6.33 -11.60
N THR A 317 19.85 6.22 -12.41
CA THR A 317 20.97 7.17 -12.46
C THR A 317 21.13 7.74 -13.86
N ILE A 318 21.24 9.07 -13.96
CA ILE A 318 21.71 9.73 -15.19
C ILE A 318 23.23 9.85 -15.08
N LEU A 319 23.98 9.00 -15.78
CA LEU A 319 25.43 8.93 -15.62
C LEU A 319 26.14 9.83 -16.66
N PRO A 320 26.76 10.95 -16.24
CA PRO A 320 27.48 11.82 -17.16
C PRO A 320 28.82 11.21 -17.56
N LYS A 321 29.45 11.80 -18.58
CA LYS A 321 30.83 11.48 -18.97
C LYS A 321 31.80 11.65 -17.80
N GLY A 322 32.54 10.59 -17.47
CA GLY A 322 33.45 10.53 -16.33
C GLY A 322 32.73 10.40 -14.99
N GLY A 323 31.41 10.14 -14.98
CA GLY A 323 30.60 9.96 -13.78
C GLY A 323 30.99 8.73 -12.97
N ASN A 324 30.79 8.81 -11.66
CA ASN A 324 30.96 7.76 -10.69
C ASN A 324 29.68 7.65 -9.86
N ALA A 325 28.91 6.57 -10.09
CA ALA A 325 27.64 6.27 -9.40
C ALA A 325 27.81 5.84 -7.94
N GLN A 326 29.04 5.92 -7.42
CA GLN A 326 29.38 5.84 -6.00
C GLN A 326 29.30 4.45 -5.36
N TRP A 327 28.77 3.39 -6.01
CA TRP A 327 28.82 2.03 -5.47
C TRP A 327 30.27 1.57 -5.26
N PRO A 328 30.67 1.05 -4.09
CA PRO A 328 29.87 0.56 -2.95
C PRO A 328 29.76 1.55 -1.78
N TYR A 329 30.20 2.78 -1.99
CA TYR A 329 30.26 3.80 -0.96
C TYR A 329 28.90 4.40 -0.64
N LYS A 330 27.98 4.34 -1.60
CA LYS A 330 26.56 4.65 -1.44
C LYS A 330 25.68 3.57 -2.05
N GLU A 331 24.47 3.48 -1.51
CA GLU A 331 23.33 2.75 -2.06
C GLU A 331 22.13 3.69 -1.97
N GLY A 332 21.61 4.13 -3.10
CA GLY A 332 20.76 5.29 -3.24
C GLY A 332 21.47 6.55 -2.77
N ASN A 333 20.75 7.38 -2.01
CA ASN A 333 21.33 8.53 -1.31
C ASN A 333 21.93 8.19 0.07
N PHE A 334 22.01 6.90 0.43
CA PHE A 334 22.41 6.43 1.75
C PHE A 334 23.85 5.91 1.78
N PRO A 335 24.51 5.86 2.95
CA PRO A 335 25.81 5.20 3.09
C PRO A 335 25.76 3.74 2.65
N GLY A 336 26.72 3.33 1.82
CA GLY A 336 26.82 1.97 1.33
C GLY A 336 27.59 1.03 2.27
N THR A 337 28.05 -0.10 1.75
CA THR A 337 28.63 -1.19 2.54
C THR A 337 30.03 -0.88 3.06
N ILE A 338 30.73 0.10 2.47
CA ILE A 338 32.05 0.56 2.94
C ILE A 338 32.15 2.09 2.95
N ALA A 339 33.04 2.60 3.80
CA ALA A 339 33.23 4.04 3.94
C ALA A 339 33.80 4.68 2.67
N LYS A 340 33.20 5.81 2.25
CA LYS A 340 33.67 6.61 1.13
C LYS A 340 35.06 7.22 1.41
N PRO A 341 36.03 7.12 0.50
CA PRO A 341 37.30 7.86 0.59
C PRO A 341 37.07 9.37 0.40
N SER A 342 38.10 10.17 0.72
CA SER A 342 38.04 11.63 0.55
C SER A 342 38.07 12.09 -0.90
N GLU A 343 38.62 11.27 -1.79
CA GLU A 343 38.68 11.53 -3.24
C GLU A 343 38.24 10.28 -3.98
N LEU A 344 37.43 10.47 -5.03
CA LEU A 344 36.94 9.42 -5.92
C LEU A 344 37.49 9.64 -7.33
N ILE A 345 37.60 8.54 -8.09
CA ILE A 345 37.88 8.60 -9.52
C ILE A 345 36.60 9.09 -10.22
N GLY A 346 36.69 10.11 -11.05
CA GLY A 346 35.54 10.65 -11.78
C GLY A 346 34.66 11.61 -10.96
N LEU A 347 33.50 11.96 -11.52
CA LEU A 347 32.53 12.89 -10.96
C LEU A 347 31.51 12.14 -10.10
N GLU A 348 31.43 12.46 -8.82
CA GLU A 348 30.39 11.92 -7.95
C GLU A 348 28.99 12.19 -8.51
N THR A 349 28.24 11.13 -8.77
CA THR A 349 26.93 11.20 -9.42
C THR A 349 25.92 10.46 -8.54
N PRO A 350 25.08 11.16 -7.75
CA PRO A 350 23.98 10.51 -7.03
C PRO A 350 22.91 10.02 -8.01
N PRO A 351 22.05 9.07 -7.60
CA PRO A 351 20.94 8.64 -8.43
C PRO A 351 19.96 9.80 -8.69
N LYS A 352 19.35 9.79 -9.87
CA LYS A 352 18.25 10.70 -10.24
C LYS A 352 16.98 10.36 -9.44
N PHE A 353 16.74 9.08 -9.22
CA PHE A 353 15.65 8.57 -8.42
C PHE A 353 16.08 7.30 -7.69
N ASP A 354 15.73 7.16 -6.42
CA ASP A 354 15.92 5.92 -5.66
C ASP A 354 14.64 5.55 -4.89
N TYR A 355 14.36 4.26 -4.75
CA TYR A 355 13.21 3.77 -4.01
C TYR A 355 13.56 2.58 -3.11
N HIS A 356 12.79 2.45 -2.02
CA HIS A 356 13.02 1.40 -1.01
C HIS A 356 12.55 0.03 -1.49
N ARG A 357 13.16 -1.05 -0.98
CA ARG A 357 12.82 -2.45 -1.32
C ARG A 357 11.38 -2.88 -1.06
N SER A 358 10.64 -2.11 -0.27
CA SER A 358 9.19 -2.31 -0.05
C SER A 358 8.33 -1.87 -1.24
N ILE A 359 8.86 -1.03 -2.13
CA ILE A 359 8.17 -0.53 -3.34
C ILE A 359 8.47 -1.44 -4.54
N GLY A 360 9.67 -2.00 -4.63
CA GLY A 360 10.09 -2.97 -5.65
C GLY A 360 11.41 -3.63 -5.25
N VAL A 361 11.72 -4.78 -5.84
CA VAL A 361 12.81 -5.66 -5.38
C VAL A 361 14.00 -5.69 -6.34
N ALA A 362 13.82 -5.41 -7.62
CA ALA A 362 14.90 -5.41 -8.60
C ALA A 362 14.50 -4.55 -9.81
N VAL A 363 15.04 -3.33 -9.88
CA VAL A 363 14.81 -2.43 -11.00
C VAL A 363 15.44 -2.99 -12.27
N ILE A 364 14.65 -3.05 -13.34
CA ILE A 364 15.17 -3.44 -14.66
C ILE A 364 15.82 -2.24 -15.35
N GLY A 365 15.36 -1.03 -15.05
CA GLY A 365 15.56 0.17 -15.87
C GLY A 365 14.54 0.20 -17.01
N GLY A 366 14.84 0.93 -18.08
CA GLY A 366 14.00 0.98 -19.28
C GLY A 366 14.51 1.97 -20.33
N ILE A 367 13.65 2.87 -20.80
CA ILE A 367 13.85 3.69 -22.01
C ILE A 367 13.42 5.14 -21.79
N VAL A 368 14.04 6.09 -22.47
CA VAL A 368 13.52 7.46 -22.61
C VAL A 368 12.58 7.49 -23.81
N TYR A 369 11.32 7.83 -23.58
CA TYR A 369 10.33 7.79 -24.65
C TYR A 369 10.44 9.01 -25.57
N ARG A 370 10.77 8.77 -26.85
CA ARG A 370 10.84 9.79 -27.91
C ARG A 370 9.94 9.49 -29.14
N GLY A 371 9.07 8.50 -29.02
CA GLY A 371 8.18 8.09 -30.11
C GLY A 371 7.05 9.10 -30.39
N GLU A 372 6.64 9.24 -31.65
CA GLU A 372 5.56 10.19 -32.01
C GLU A 372 4.19 9.77 -31.45
N LYS A 373 3.96 8.47 -31.24
CA LYS A 373 2.64 7.93 -30.90
C LYS A 373 2.11 8.42 -29.56
N TRP A 374 2.97 8.47 -28.54
CA TRP A 374 2.62 8.84 -27.17
C TRP A 374 3.34 10.11 -26.70
N ASN A 375 3.89 10.91 -27.62
CA ASN A 375 4.66 12.12 -27.27
C ASN A 375 3.84 13.15 -26.46
N HIS A 376 2.52 13.19 -26.67
CA HIS A 376 1.59 14.07 -25.96
C HIS A 376 1.42 13.73 -24.47
N VAL A 377 1.92 12.57 -24.01
CA VAL A 377 1.84 12.12 -22.60
C VAL A 377 3.18 11.66 -22.02
N LEU A 378 4.10 11.15 -22.84
CA LEU A 378 5.35 10.52 -22.36
C LEU A 378 6.63 11.12 -22.98
N ASP A 379 6.55 12.17 -23.81
CA ASP A 379 7.78 12.70 -24.45
C ASP A 379 8.83 13.12 -23.41
N GLY A 380 10.01 12.51 -23.54
CA GLY A 380 11.16 12.73 -22.67
C GLY A 380 11.07 12.08 -21.30
N PHE A 381 10.01 11.34 -21.00
CA PHE A 381 9.90 10.63 -19.74
C PHE A 381 10.73 9.35 -19.82
N TYR A 382 11.41 9.01 -18.73
CA TYR A 382 12.10 7.75 -18.60
C TYR A 382 11.11 6.69 -18.06
N LEU A 383 10.81 5.70 -18.87
CA LEU A 383 9.97 4.57 -18.50
C LEU A 383 10.86 3.50 -17.89
N PHE A 384 10.45 2.96 -16.75
CA PHE A 384 11.19 1.91 -16.06
C PHE A 384 10.24 0.97 -15.33
N GLY A 385 10.74 -0.19 -14.93
CA GLY A 385 9.93 -1.15 -14.19
C GLY A 385 10.74 -2.05 -13.29
N ASP A 386 10.03 -2.81 -12.45
CA ASP A 386 10.61 -3.73 -11.49
C ASP A 386 10.31 -5.18 -11.87
N HIS A 387 11.34 -6.02 -11.79
CA HIS A 387 11.28 -7.43 -12.17
C HIS A 387 10.20 -8.21 -11.39
N SER A 388 10.11 -7.95 -10.08
CA SER A 388 9.50 -8.89 -9.14
C SER A 388 8.02 -8.62 -8.88
N ASN A 389 7.58 -7.37 -9.00
CA ASN A 389 6.17 -7.00 -8.89
C ASN A 389 5.54 -6.62 -10.25
N GLY A 390 6.36 -6.43 -11.28
CA GLY A 390 5.90 -6.05 -12.61
C GLY A 390 5.28 -4.67 -12.69
N ASN A 391 5.56 -3.77 -11.77
CA ASN A 391 5.15 -2.37 -11.87
C ASN A 391 5.95 -1.66 -12.97
N ILE A 392 5.26 -0.82 -13.74
CA ILE A 392 5.83 0.03 -14.79
C ILE A 392 5.53 1.46 -14.42
N TRP A 393 6.57 2.27 -14.32
CA TRP A 393 6.47 3.69 -14.01
C TRP A 393 7.00 4.55 -15.16
N SER A 394 6.59 5.80 -15.16
CA SER A 394 7.30 6.88 -15.85
C SER A 394 7.96 7.78 -14.82
N LEU A 395 9.14 8.29 -15.15
CA LEU A 395 9.87 9.33 -14.42
C LEU A 395 10.05 10.53 -15.35
N ASN A 396 9.47 11.67 -14.98
CA ASN A 396 9.70 12.91 -15.70
C ASN A 396 11.04 13.52 -15.29
N PRO A 397 11.96 13.77 -16.24
CA PRO A 397 13.33 14.18 -15.93
C PRO A 397 13.47 15.61 -15.40
N VAL A 398 12.47 16.46 -15.67
CA VAL A 398 12.45 17.87 -15.25
C VAL A 398 11.86 18.01 -13.86
N THR A 399 10.77 17.28 -13.62
CA THR A 399 9.96 17.43 -12.42
C THR A 399 10.27 16.42 -11.32
N ASP A 400 11.03 15.38 -11.63
CA ASP A 400 11.25 14.20 -10.77
C ASP A 400 9.97 13.48 -10.35
N GLU A 401 8.88 13.72 -11.07
CA GLU A 401 7.60 13.05 -10.85
C GLU A 401 7.69 11.60 -11.33
N VAL A 402 7.32 10.67 -10.45
CA VAL A 402 7.19 9.25 -10.78
C VAL A 402 5.71 8.87 -10.75
N ILE A 403 5.21 8.32 -11.85
CA ILE A 403 3.81 7.89 -12.00
C ILE A 403 3.80 6.41 -12.31
N LEU A 404 3.03 5.62 -11.54
CA LEU A 404 2.73 4.24 -11.89
C LEU A 404 1.80 4.25 -13.09
N LEU A 405 2.29 3.75 -14.23
CA LEU A 405 1.51 3.68 -15.46
C LEU A 405 0.57 2.48 -15.42
N THR A 406 1.12 1.31 -15.10
CA THR A 406 0.40 0.02 -15.09
C THR A 406 1.22 -1.03 -14.33
N THR A 407 0.59 -2.15 -14.00
CA THR A 407 1.23 -3.34 -13.44
C THR A 407 0.99 -4.56 -14.32
N MET A 408 2.03 -5.38 -14.50
CA MET A 408 1.95 -6.65 -15.21
C MET A 408 1.33 -7.72 -14.32
N ALA A 409 0.08 -8.10 -14.62
CA ALA A 409 -0.69 -9.02 -13.77
C ALA A 409 -0.19 -10.47 -13.78
N ASP A 410 0.39 -10.93 -14.89
CA ASP A 410 0.93 -12.29 -15.03
C ASP A 410 2.45 -12.24 -15.11
N LEU A 411 3.12 -12.56 -14.01
CA LEU A 411 4.57 -12.62 -13.93
C LEU A 411 5.13 -14.01 -14.27
N GLY A 412 4.30 -14.96 -14.72
CA GLY A 412 4.69 -16.35 -14.94
C GLY A 412 4.67 -17.21 -13.67
N LEU A 413 5.06 -18.48 -13.80
CA LEU A 413 4.95 -19.48 -12.72
C LEU A 413 6.29 -20.07 -12.25
N GLY A 414 7.40 -19.77 -12.93
CA GLY A 414 8.73 -20.33 -12.66
C GLY A 414 9.54 -19.57 -11.61
N GLY A 415 10.78 -20.03 -11.37
CA GLY A 415 11.66 -19.51 -10.31
C GLY A 415 12.22 -18.09 -10.55
N LYS A 416 12.74 -17.80 -11.76
CA LYS A 416 13.08 -16.43 -12.20
C LYS A 416 12.07 -15.99 -13.27
N ARG A 417 11.13 -15.14 -12.87
CA ARG A 417 9.88 -14.85 -13.60
C ARG A 417 9.57 -13.35 -13.47
N GLY A 418 8.84 -12.76 -14.42
CA GLY A 418 8.50 -11.34 -14.41
C GLY A 418 9.23 -10.51 -15.46
N LEU A 419 9.13 -9.19 -15.34
CA LEU A 419 9.62 -8.21 -16.33
C LEU A 419 11.14 -8.35 -16.54
N SER A 420 11.60 -8.43 -17.79
CA SER A 420 13.03 -8.56 -18.11
C SER A 420 13.60 -7.43 -18.94
N SER A 421 12.78 -6.74 -19.74
CA SER A 421 13.26 -5.70 -20.65
C SER A 421 12.13 -4.83 -21.20
N PHE A 422 12.53 -3.68 -21.73
CA PHE A 422 11.73 -2.76 -22.53
C PHE A 422 12.26 -2.77 -23.97
N ALA A 423 11.39 -2.52 -24.94
CA ALA A 423 11.76 -2.24 -26.31
C ALA A 423 10.78 -1.25 -26.95
N THR A 424 11.21 -0.56 -28.00
CA THR A 424 10.36 0.30 -28.84
C THR A 424 10.48 -0.09 -30.31
N ASN A 425 9.63 0.49 -31.14
CA ASN A 425 9.74 0.42 -32.59
C ASN A 425 9.61 1.82 -33.21
N ASP A 426 9.87 1.92 -34.51
CA ASP A 426 9.77 3.19 -35.26
C ASP A 426 8.35 3.79 -35.23
N ALA A 427 7.33 2.96 -35.00
CA ALA A 427 5.94 3.40 -34.87
C ALA A 427 5.63 4.03 -33.50
N GLY A 428 6.58 4.01 -32.55
CA GLY A 428 6.42 4.56 -31.20
C GLY A 428 5.62 3.65 -30.25
N ASP A 429 5.46 2.36 -30.56
CA ASP A 429 4.95 1.37 -29.60
C ASP A 429 6.00 1.11 -28.51
N ILE A 430 5.52 0.80 -27.30
CA ILE A 430 6.34 0.39 -26.16
C ILE A 430 6.02 -1.07 -25.86
N PHE A 431 7.05 -1.92 -25.88
CA PHE A 431 6.97 -3.33 -25.59
C PHE A 431 7.66 -3.67 -24.26
N LEU A 432 7.10 -4.63 -23.54
CA LEU A 432 7.64 -5.18 -22.30
C LEU A 432 7.84 -6.68 -22.47
N LEU A 433 9.03 -7.18 -22.15
CA LEU A 433 9.34 -8.61 -22.23
C LEU A 433 9.13 -9.24 -20.87
N ASN A 434 8.42 -10.37 -20.83
CA ASN A 434 8.04 -11.06 -19.60
C ASN A 434 8.56 -12.50 -19.57
N LEU A 435 9.26 -12.85 -18.50
CA LEU A 435 9.80 -14.20 -18.27
C LEU A 435 8.75 -15.08 -17.61
N ASN A 436 8.60 -16.31 -18.12
CA ASN A 436 7.79 -17.32 -17.43
C ASN A 436 8.57 -18.08 -16.36
N GLY A 437 9.88 -18.22 -16.52
CA GLY A 437 10.73 -19.05 -15.67
C GLY A 437 11.99 -19.48 -16.38
N THR A 438 13.13 -19.56 -15.68
CA THR A 438 14.43 -19.96 -16.26
C THR A 438 14.35 -21.22 -17.12
N ASN A 439 14.75 -21.09 -18.39
CA ASN A 439 14.72 -22.09 -19.45
C ASN A 439 13.32 -22.70 -19.70
N GLN A 440 12.25 -21.98 -19.39
CA GLN A 440 10.87 -22.41 -19.61
C GLN A 440 10.24 -21.60 -20.74
N ASP A 441 9.55 -22.30 -21.64
CA ASP A 441 8.70 -21.65 -22.62
C ASP A 441 7.43 -21.09 -21.93
N GLY A 442 6.82 -20.08 -22.54
CA GLY A 442 5.62 -19.42 -22.01
C GLY A 442 5.80 -17.94 -21.70
N GLY A 443 7.02 -17.40 -21.84
CA GLY A 443 7.25 -15.96 -21.75
C GLY A 443 6.50 -15.20 -22.84
N THR A 444 6.15 -13.95 -22.56
CA THR A 444 5.31 -13.13 -23.43
C THR A 444 5.99 -11.80 -23.76
N ILE A 445 5.51 -11.15 -24.83
CA ILE A 445 5.84 -9.77 -25.15
C ILE A 445 4.55 -8.99 -25.05
N MET A 446 4.49 -8.07 -24.09
CA MET A 446 3.35 -7.20 -23.86
C MET A 446 3.58 -5.87 -24.58
N ARG A 447 2.51 -5.20 -24.99
CA ARG A 447 2.52 -3.86 -25.55
C ARG A 447 1.67 -2.95 -24.69
N MET A 448 2.20 -1.76 -24.38
CA MET A 448 1.45 -0.72 -23.68
C MET A 448 0.42 -0.07 -24.60
N VAL A 449 -0.79 0.07 -24.10
CA VAL A 449 -1.91 0.77 -24.75
C VAL A 449 -2.55 1.71 -23.75
N LEU A 450 -3.07 2.82 -24.25
CA LEU A 450 -3.75 3.83 -23.44
C LEU A 450 -5.26 3.72 -23.70
N ASP A 451 -6.04 3.41 -22.67
CA ASP A 451 -7.47 3.09 -22.80
C ASP A 451 -8.37 4.34 -22.84
N GLN A 452 -7.94 5.46 -22.25
CA GLN A 452 -8.64 6.77 -22.31
C GLN A 452 -7.68 7.94 -22.53
N ALA A 453 -8.17 9.01 -23.17
CA ALA A 453 -7.41 10.25 -23.33
C ALA A 453 -7.18 10.91 -21.96
N PRO A 454 -5.97 11.45 -21.69
CA PRO A 454 -5.67 12.07 -20.40
C PRO A 454 -6.54 13.32 -20.17
N PRO A 455 -6.91 13.62 -18.91
CA PRO A 455 -7.64 14.83 -18.58
C PRO A 455 -6.81 16.10 -18.84
N ALA A 456 -7.47 17.26 -18.83
CA ALA A 456 -6.84 18.57 -19.06
C ALA A 456 -5.65 18.82 -18.09
N PRO A 457 -4.59 19.51 -18.52
CA PRO A 457 -3.42 19.76 -17.67
C PRO A 457 -3.81 20.63 -16.47
N ILE A 458 -3.19 20.32 -15.32
CA ILE A 458 -3.37 21.07 -14.08
C ILE A 458 -2.69 22.43 -14.22
N PRO A 459 -3.29 23.52 -13.71
CA PRO A 459 -2.64 24.83 -13.68
C PRO A 459 -1.26 24.78 -12.99
N ASN A 460 -0.27 25.49 -13.53
CA ASN A 460 1.09 25.48 -12.96
C ASN A 460 1.24 26.51 -11.84
N LEU A 461 0.47 27.61 -11.89
CA LEU A 461 0.49 28.65 -10.87
C LEU A 461 -0.77 28.63 -10.02
N LEU A 462 -0.64 28.96 -8.74
CA LEU A 462 -1.76 29.08 -7.83
C LEU A 462 -2.75 30.15 -8.30
N SER A 463 -2.25 31.27 -8.85
CA SER A 463 -3.07 32.31 -9.47
C SER A 463 -3.94 31.82 -10.64
N GLU A 464 -3.53 30.76 -11.34
CA GLU A 464 -4.27 30.17 -12.47
C GLU A 464 -5.40 29.23 -12.02
N THR A 465 -5.39 28.79 -10.76
CA THR A 465 -6.44 27.91 -10.21
C THR A 465 -7.77 28.61 -9.97
N GLY A 466 -7.76 29.95 -9.90
CA GLY A 466 -8.94 30.74 -9.53
C GLY A 466 -9.41 30.59 -8.08
N ALA A 467 -8.66 29.86 -7.24
CA ALA A 467 -9.04 29.59 -5.85
C ALA A 467 -9.04 30.84 -4.94
N PHE A 468 -8.19 31.82 -5.25
CA PHE A 468 -8.05 33.05 -4.48
C PHE A 468 -8.34 34.27 -5.34
N SER A 469 -9.15 35.18 -4.81
CA SER A 469 -9.41 36.50 -5.40
C SER A 469 -8.29 37.49 -5.12
N ASP A 470 -7.51 37.26 -4.05
CA ASP A 470 -6.33 38.03 -3.68
C ASP A 470 -5.32 37.13 -2.95
N LEU A 471 -4.15 36.94 -3.57
CA LEU A 471 -3.06 36.13 -3.03
C LEU A 471 -2.27 36.87 -1.93
N GLU A 472 -2.28 38.19 -1.89
CA GLU A 472 -1.58 38.96 -0.84
C GLU A 472 -2.26 38.73 0.52
N THR A 473 -3.59 38.63 0.53
CA THR A 473 -4.37 38.41 1.75
C THR A 473 -4.88 36.96 1.91
N LEU A 474 -4.65 36.10 0.92
CA LEU A 474 -5.26 34.76 0.80
C LEU A 474 -6.79 34.82 0.91
N SER A 475 -7.39 35.85 0.31
CA SER A 475 -8.83 35.95 0.24
C SER A 475 -9.34 34.96 -0.80
N PRO A 476 -10.13 33.93 -0.42
CA PRO A 476 -10.61 32.94 -1.36
C PRO A 476 -11.58 33.57 -2.37
N ALA A 477 -11.79 32.91 -3.50
CA ALA A 477 -12.88 33.26 -4.42
C ALA A 477 -14.26 33.06 -3.74
N PRO A 478 -15.33 33.70 -4.25
CA PRO A 478 -16.69 33.44 -3.76
C PRO A 478 -17.04 31.94 -3.78
N GLY A 479 -17.84 31.50 -2.80
CA GLY A 479 -18.31 30.11 -2.70
C GLY A 479 -17.42 29.17 -1.87
N PHE A 480 -16.19 29.58 -1.54
CA PHE A 480 -15.41 28.86 -0.54
C PHE A 480 -15.92 29.07 0.88
N ILE A 481 -16.05 27.97 1.62
CA ILE A 481 -16.42 27.94 3.03
C ILE A 481 -15.13 27.80 3.86
N PRO A 482 -14.71 28.84 4.61
CA PRO A 482 -13.58 28.72 5.53
C PRO A 482 -13.96 27.83 6.72
N TYR A 483 -13.01 27.01 7.18
CA TYR A 483 -13.23 26.16 8.35
C TYR A 483 -11.95 25.97 9.17
N LYS A 484 -12.13 25.48 10.40
CA LYS A 484 -11.05 24.99 11.26
C LYS A 484 -11.38 23.58 11.74
N VAL A 485 -10.33 22.85 12.07
CA VAL A 485 -10.41 21.58 12.78
C VAL A 485 -10.07 21.83 14.25
N ASN A 486 -10.82 21.23 15.17
CA ASN A 486 -10.63 21.43 16.60
C ASN A 486 -9.27 20.92 17.12
N SER A 487 -8.80 19.77 16.61
CA SER A 487 -7.48 19.21 16.89
C SER A 487 -6.70 19.12 15.58
N PRO A 488 -5.85 20.12 15.26
CA PRO A 488 -5.11 20.13 14.01
C PRO A 488 -3.95 19.13 14.03
N LEU A 489 -3.75 18.45 12.90
CA LEU A 489 -2.56 17.62 12.71
C LEU A 489 -1.26 18.43 12.87
N TRP A 490 -0.27 17.80 13.50
CA TRP A 490 1.06 18.35 13.72
C TRP A 490 1.81 18.48 12.39
N SER A 491 2.41 19.64 12.17
CA SER A 491 3.18 19.94 10.95
C SER A 491 4.30 20.88 11.32
N ASP A 492 5.15 20.46 12.25
CA ASP A 492 6.34 21.20 12.67
C ASP A 492 6.07 22.69 12.96
N ARG A 493 5.01 22.94 13.76
CA ARG A 493 4.51 24.27 14.19
C ARG A 493 3.90 25.15 13.10
N ALA A 494 3.80 24.70 11.85
CA ALA A 494 3.19 25.51 10.80
C ALA A 494 1.74 25.87 11.14
N ALA A 495 1.45 27.18 11.03
CA ALA A 495 0.12 27.74 11.06
C ALA A 495 -0.65 27.30 9.80
N LYS A 496 -1.94 27.04 9.95
CA LYS A 496 -2.76 26.41 8.92
C LYS A 496 -4.09 27.14 8.73
N GLN A 497 -4.38 27.54 7.50
CA GLN A 497 -5.69 28.03 7.08
C GLN A 497 -6.35 27.03 6.14
N ARG A 498 -7.68 26.94 6.16
CA ARG A 498 -8.42 25.92 5.39
C ARG A 498 -9.71 26.47 4.81
N TRP A 499 -10.03 25.98 3.61
CA TRP A 499 -11.27 26.27 2.90
C TRP A 499 -11.77 25.00 2.21
N MET A 500 -13.09 24.89 2.05
CA MET A 500 -13.71 23.88 1.22
C MET A 500 -14.62 24.54 0.19
N ALA A 501 -14.69 23.96 -0.99
CA ALA A 501 -15.59 24.31 -2.07
C ALA A 501 -16.40 23.05 -2.40
N ILE A 502 -17.71 23.11 -2.15
CA ILE A 502 -18.65 22.04 -2.49
C ILE A 502 -19.41 22.51 -3.73
N PRO A 503 -19.43 21.73 -4.84
CA PRO A 503 -20.07 22.16 -6.06
C PRO A 503 -21.56 22.41 -5.87
N ASN A 504 -22.05 23.54 -6.39
CA ASN A 504 -23.44 23.96 -6.26
C ASN A 504 -23.76 25.08 -7.26
N ASP A 505 -25.03 25.25 -7.61
CA ASP A 505 -25.52 26.32 -8.50
C ASP A 505 -25.99 27.60 -7.76
N GLY A 506 -25.64 27.73 -6.47
CA GLY A 506 -26.08 28.78 -5.54
C GLY A 506 -27.02 28.26 -4.45
N ILE A 507 -27.46 27.00 -4.55
CA ILE A 507 -28.18 26.22 -3.54
C ILE A 507 -27.70 24.77 -3.59
N HIS A 508 -27.88 24.00 -2.52
CA HIS A 508 -27.62 22.55 -2.53
C HIS A 508 -28.97 21.82 -2.58
N ASP A 509 -29.54 21.62 -3.76
CA ASP A 509 -30.89 21.02 -3.90
C ASP A 509 -30.90 19.64 -4.56
N THR A 510 -29.74 19.16 -5.00
CA THR A 510 -29.54 17.80 -5.51
C THR A 510 -28.58 16.97 -4.64
N ASP A 511 -28.70 15.64 -4.71
CA ASP A 511 -27.83 14.74 -3.95
C ASP A 511 -26.35 14.89 -4.32
N ASN A 512 -26.05 15.25 -5.58
CA ASN A 512 -24.69 15.47 -6.09
C ASN A 512 -24.06 16.79 -5.63
N GLU A 513 -24.79 17.62 -4.88
CA GLU A 513 -24.30 18.87 -4.29
C GLU A 513 -24.19 18.75 -2.76
N LYS A 514 -24.53 17.59 -2.19
CA LYS A 514 -24.64 17.39 -0.75
C LYS A 514 -23.62 16.40 -0.21
N ILE A 515 -23.15 16.67 1.00
CA ILE A 515 -22.23 15.84 1.77
C ILE A 515 -23.02 14.71 2.45
N ALA A 516 -22.58 13.47 2.30
CA ALA A 516 -23.09 12.37 3.09
C ALA A 516 -22.53 12.47 4.52
N PHE A 517 -23.34 13.04 5.41
CA PHE A 517 -22.98 13.24 6.81
C PHE A 517 -22.87 11.90 7.55
N SER A 518 -21.90 11.80 8.45
CA SER A 518 -21.82 10.71 9.42
C SER A 518 -21.41 11.22 10.80
N PRO A 519 -22.11 10.85 11.88
CA PRO A 519 -21.75 11.27 13.23
C PRO A 519 -20.47 10.58 13.74
N LEU A 520 -20.10 9.42 13.18
CA LEU A 520 -19.01 8.55 13.68
C LEU A 520 -17.94 8.23 12.64
N ALA A 521 -18.31 8.12 11.36
CA ALA A 521 -17.40 7.78 10.27
C ALA A 521 -16.92 9.04 9.53
N PRO A 522 -15.88 8.93 8.68
CA PRO A 522 -15.56 9.99 7.71
C PRO A 522 -16.78 10.34 6.85
N TRP A 523 -16.92 11.62 6.51
CA TRP A 523 -17.95 12.08 5.57
C TRP A 523 -17.59 11.67 4.14
N GLN A 524 -18.60 11.48 3.29
CA GLN A 524 -18.40 11.35 1.85
C GLN A 524 -18.82 12.65 1.17
N PHE A 525 -18.02 13.09 0.21
CA PHE A 525 -18.19 14.36 -0.46
C PHE A 525 -18.60 14.15 -1.92
N PRO A 526 -19.39 15.06 -2.50
CA PRO A 526 -19.74 14.97 -3.91
C PRO A 526 -18.51 15.16 -4.80
N GLY A 527 -18.50 14.46 -5.94
CA GLY A 527 -17.46 14.64 -6.97
C GLY A 527 -17.36 16.10 -7.43
N GLY A 528 -16.13 16.59 -7.57
CA GLY A 528 -15.86 18.01 -7.84
C GLY A 528 -15.57 18.85 -6.60
N SER A 529 -15.70 18.29 -5.38
CA SER A 529 -15.34 19.00 -4.15
C SER A 529 -13.85 19.30 -4.07
N VAL A 530 -13.50 20.51 -3.63
CA VAL A 530 -12.11 20.98 -3.52
C VAL A 530 -11.82 21.48 -2.11
N PHE A 531 -10.78 20.94 -1.50
CA PHE A 531 -10.29 21.35 -0.19
C PHE A 531 -8.95 22.05 -0.34
N ILE A 532 -8.78 23.17 0.35
CA ILE A 532 -7.55 23.94 0.37
C ILE A 532 -6.98 23.95 1.78
N LYS A 533 -5.69 23.71 1.89
CA LYS A 533 -4.93 23.86 3.12
C LYS A 533 -3.67 24.68 2.85
N HIS A 534 -3.59 25.87 3.43
CA HIS A 534 -2.43 26.75 3.36
C HIS A 534 -1.55 26.58 4.60
N PHE A 535 -0.23 26.62 4.43
CA PHE A 535 0.76 26.45 5.48
C PHE A 535 1.72 27.64 5.53
N ASP A 536 1.80 28.25 6.71
CA ASP A 536 2.74 29.31 7.07
C ASP A 536 3.65 28.83 8.19
N LEU A 537 4.97 29.05 8.07
CA LEU A 537 5.93 28.75 9.11
C LEU A 537 6.20 29.97 9.99
N PRO A 538 5.99 29.87 11.32
CA PRO A 538 6.52 30.86 12.25
C PRO A 538 8.06 30.85 12.23
N VAL A 539 8.69 31.99 11.91
CA VAL A 539 10.16 32.09 11.79
C VAL A 539 10.84 32.55 13.08
N SER A 540 10.08 32.82 14.14
CA SER A 540 10.60 33.11 15.48
C SER A 540 9.72 32.48 16.56
N GLU A 541 10.33 31.74 17.50
CA GLU A 541 9.63 31.26 18.70
C GLU A 541 9.27 32.42 19.66
N ASN A 542 9.97 33.55 19.57
CA ASN A 542 9.71 34.74 20.39
C ASN A 542 8.57 35.61 19.84
N ASP A 543 8.34 35.58 18.52
CA ASP A 543 7.22 36.21 17.85
C ASP A 543 6.60 35.26 16.81
N PRO A 544 5.68 34.37 17.23
CA PRO A 544 5.07 33.39 16.33
C PRO A 544 4.12 34.01 15.30
N THR A 545 3.91 35.34 15.32
CA THR A 545 3.12 36.05 14.31
C THR A 545 3.95 36.46 13.10
N GLU A 546 5.28 36.36 13.18
CA GLU A 546 6.17 36.49 12.04
C GLU A 546 6.14 35.19 11.23
N LEU A 547 5.42 35.22 10.10
CA LEU A 547 5.12 34.05 9.28
C LEU A 547 5.83 34.10 7.93
N ARG A 548 6.26 32.94 7.46
CA ARG A 548 6.74 32.70 6.10
C ARG A 548 5.79 31.74 5.38
N ARG A 549 5.28 32.15 4.22
CA ARG A 549 4.48 31.28 3.34
C ARG A 549 5.33 30.13 2.82
N LEU A 550 4.82 28.91 2.96
CA LEU A 550 5.48 27.71 2.47
C LEU A 550 4.71 27.12 1.29
N GLU A 551 3.47 26.67 1.53
CA GLU A 551 2.71 25.94 0.53
C GLU A 551 1.20 26.15 0.63
N THR A 552 0.51 25.85 -0.46
CA THR A 552 -0.94 25.70 -0.55
C THR A 552 -1.24 24.36 -1.18
N ARG A 553 -1.87 23.48 -0.41
CA ARG A 553 -2.27 22.15 -0.86
C ARG A 553 -3.74 22.15 -1.25
N PHE A 554 -4.02 21.53 -2.37
CA PHE A 554 -5.37 21.16 -2.78
C PHE A 554 -5.58 19.68 -2.56
N TYR A 555 -6.81 19.32 -2.24
CA TYR A 555 -7.28 17.94 -2.26
C TYR A 555 -8.63 17.92 -2.98
N ILE A 556 -8.72 17.21 -4.09
CA ILE A 556 -9.85 17.27 -5.02
C ILE A 556 -10.52 15.90 -5.07
N VAL A 557 -11.83 15.86 -4.85
CA VAL A 557 -12.65 14.64 -4.95
C VAL A 557 -13.07 14.45 -6.40
N ASP A 558 -12.71 13.32 -6.99
CA ASP A 558 -13.03 13.01 -8.38
C ASP A 558 -14.47 12.51 -8.56
N MET A 559 -14.90 12.33 -9.80
CA MET A 559 -16.27 11.89 -10.11
C MET A 559 -16.61 10.47 -9.64
N GLU A 560 -15.60 9.66 -9.29
CA GLU A 560 -15.77 8.29 -8.81
C GLU A 560 -15.76 8.20 -7.28
N GLY A 561 -15.54 9.33 -6.59
CA GLY A 561 -15.43 9.40 -5.13
C GLY A 561 -14.04 9.06 -4.60
N ASN A 562 -13.04 8.89 -5.47
CA ASN A 562 -11.63 8.95 -5.05
C ASN A 562 -11.19 10.41 -4.93
N ALA A 563 -9.93 10.65 -4.62
CA ALA A 563 -9.40 12.02 -4.58
C ALA A 563 -7.89 12.07 -4.83
N TYR A 564 -7.41 13.26 -5.16
CA TYR A 564 -6.00 13.52 -5.44
C TYR A 564 -5.50 14.82 -4.83
N GLY A 565 -4.23 14.80 -4.39
CA GLY A 565 -3.56 15.93 -3.79
C GLY A 565 -2.70 16.72 -4.77
N LEU A 566 -2.66 18.05 -4.62
CA LEU A 566 -1.73 18.94 -5.34
C LEU A 566 -1.04 19.86 -4.33
N THR A 567 0.26 20.05 -4.45
CA THR A 567 1.03 20.94 -3.56
C THR A 567 1.57 22.11 -4.37
N TYR A 568 1.25 23.35 -4.01
CA TYR A 568 1.84 24.56 -4.61
C TYR A 568 2.81 25.19 -3.62
N LYS A 569 4.08 25.37 -3.99
CA LYS A 569 5.10 26.02 -3.17
C LYS A 569 5.16 27.52 -3.47
N TRP A 570 5.12 28.35 -2.42
CA TRP A 570 5.22 29.79 -2.55
C TRP A 570 6.63 30.25 -2.92
N ASN A 571 6.72 31.28 -3.76
CA ASN A 571 7.99 31.94 -4.06
C ASN A 571 8.50 32.75 -2.85
N GLU A 572 9.78 33.13 -2.86
CA GLU A 572 10.41 33.85 -1.74
C GLU A 572 9.74 35.20 -1.46
N GLU A 573 9.20 35.86 -2.48
CA GLU A 573 8.47 37.13 -2.35
C GLU A 573 7.06 36.96 -1.77
N GLY A 574 6.54 35.74 -1.67
CA GLY A 574 5.19 35.44 -1.18
C GLY A 574 4.07 35.97 -2.09
N THR A 575 4.33 36.12 -3.39
CA THR A 575 3.42 36.75 -4.37
C THR A 575 2.57 35.76 -5.15
N ASP A 576 3.08 34.54 -5.37
CA ASP A 576 2.37 33.43 -6.01
C ASP A 576 3.01 32.10 -5.58
N ALA A 577 2.43 30.98 -6.00
CA ALA A 577 2.95 29.66 -5.74
C ALA A 577 2.95 28.78 -7.00
N GLU A 578 3.96 27.92 -7.13
CA GLU A 578 4.16 27.03 -8.27
C GLU A 578 3.80 25.60 -7.88
N LEU A 579 3.09 24.88 -8.76
CA LEU A 579 2.76 23.48 -8.57
C LEU A 579 4.06 22.66 -8.44
N LEU A 580 4.20 21.99 -7.30
CA LEU A 580 5.23 20.98 -7.10
C LEU A 580 4.80 19.68 -7.75
N SER A 581 5.74 19.11 -8.47
CA SER A 581 5.57 17.89 -9.25
C SER A 581 6.19 16.66 -8.58
N SER A 582 7.09 16.87 -7.63
CA SER A 582 7.65 15.85 -6.74
C SER A 582 7.67 16.38 -5.30
N GLY A 583 8.04 15.50 -4.37
CA GLY A 583 8.34 15.91 -3.01
C GLY A 583 9.61 16.75 -3.00
N LEU A 584 9.72 17.66 -2.05
CA LEU A 584 10.85 18.56 -1.90
C LEU A 584 11.12 18.76 -0.40
N SER A 585 12.40 18.81 -0.04
CA SER A 585 12.84 19.14 1.31
C SER A 585 13.62 20.44 1.28
N GLU A 586 13.24 21.42 2.11
CA GLU A 586 13.96 22.69 2.23
C GLU A 586 14.12 23.10 3.68
N SER A 587 15.23 23.74 4.01
CA SER A 587 15.48 24.24 5.37
C SER A 587 15.30 25.76 5.43
N TYR A 588 14.62 26.23 6.48
CA TYR A 588 14.38 27.63 6.75
C TYR A 588 14.99 28.05 8.08
N PRO A 589 15.64 29.22 8.15
CA PRO A 589 16.18 29.73 9.40
C PRO A 589 15.04 30.16 10.34
N VAL A 590 15.02 29.60 11.54
CA VAL A 590 14.06 29.91 12.62
C VAL A 590 14.81 30.38 13.86
N GLU A 591 14.38 31.49 14.44
CA GLU A 591 14.89 31.98 15.71
C GLU A 591 14.26 31.22 16.89
N LEU A 592 15.09 30.60 17.73
CA LEU A 592 14.68 29.93 18.95
C LEU A 592 14.42 30.91 20.09
N SER A 593 13.71 30.46 21.11
CA SER A 593 13.38 31.24 22.31
C SER A 593 14.58 31.78 23.08
N ASP A 594 15.77 31.20 22.91
CA ASP A 594 17.03 31.69 23.48
C ASP A 594 17.77 32.73 22.60
N GLY A 595 17.20 33.07 21.43
CA GLY A 595 17.74 33.99 20.44
C GLY A 595 18.77 33.38 19.48
N SER A 596 19.01 32.07 19.54
CA SER A 596 19.83 31.35 18.55
C SER A 596 19.03 31.04 17.27
N MET A 597 19.73 30.82 16.15
CA MET A 597 19.10 30.43 14.87
C MET A 597 19.32 28.94 14.62
N VAL A 598 18.28 28.25 14.17
CA VAL A 598 18.34 26.86 13.68
C VAL A 598 17.77 26.78 12.27
N ASP A 599 18.32 25.89 11.44
CA ASP A 599 17.74 25.56 10.15
C ASP A 599 16.68 24.47 10.35
N GLN A 600 15.40 24.84 10.27
CA GLN A 600 14.27 23.91 10.37
C GLN A 600 13.90 23.39 8.99
N THR A 601 13.95 22.08 8.81
CA THR A 601 13.54 21.41 7.57
C THR A 601 12.02 21.32 7.44
N TRP A 602 11.50 21.71 6.27
CA TRP A 602 10.14 21.52 5.83
C TRP A 602 10.10 20.49 4.69
N GLU A 603 9.15 19.57 4.78
CA GLU A 603 8.90 18.56 3.75
C GLU A 603 7.62 18.90 2.99
N TYR A 604 7.77 19.20 1.70
CA TYR A 604 6.69 19.29 0.74
C TYR A 604 6.41 17.89 0.19
N PRO A 605 5.21 17.31 0.35
CA PRO A 605 4.91 15.98 -0.14
C PRO A 605 4.67 15.99 -1.66
N SER A 606 5.17 14.95 -2.33
CA SER A 606 4.71 14.54 -3.66
C SER A 606 3.25 14.07 -3.62
N ARG A 607 2.64 13.94 -4.80
CA ARG A 607 1.32 13.30 -4.93
C ARG A 607 1.28 11.89 -4.34
N LEU A 608 2.27 11.05 -4.66
CA LEU A 608 2.36 9.69 -4.11
C LEU A 608 2.47 9.68 -2.57
N GLN A 609 3.20 10.64 -2.00
CA GLN A 609 3.28 10.79 -0.54
C GLN A 609 1.97 11.29 0.07
N CYS A 610 1.15 12.04 -0.67
CA CYS A 610 -0.22 12.34 -0.24
C CYS A 610 -1.02 11.03 -0.15
N ASP A 611 -1.00 10.19 -1.19
CA ASP A 611 -1.81 8.96 -1.29
C ASP A 611 -1.49 7.93 -0.20
N ALA A 612 -0.27 7.97 0.36
CA ALA A 612 0.09 7.15 1.52
C ALA A 612 -0.88 7.35 2.70
N CYS A 613 -1.30 8.59 2.95
CA CYS A 613 -2.26 8.93 4.01
C CYS A 613 -3.70 9.07 3.49
N HIS A 614 -3.85 9.44 2.22
CA HIS A 614 -5.10 9.83 1.57
C HIS A 614 -5.65 8.69 0.71
N ASN A 615 -6.08 7.61 1.36
CA ASN A 615 -6.47 6.35 0.71
C ASN A 615 -7.91 5.93 1.07
N PRO A 616 -8.48 4.90 0.41
CA PRO A 616 -9.85 4.44 0.66
C PRO A 616 -10.13 4.07 2.13
N ASN A 617 -9.16 3.44 2.83
CA ASN A 617 -9.35 3.04 4.23
C ASN A 617 -9.48 4.25 5.17
N SER A 618 -8.85 5.37 4.83
CA SER A 618 -8.94 6.64 5.56
C SER A 618 -10.15 7.51 5.18
N GLY A 619 -10.87 7.15 4.10
CA GLY A 619 -11.96 7.94 3.54
C GLY A 619 -11.51 9.13 2.68
N PHE A 620 -10.24 9.13 2.22
CA PHE A 620 -9.60 10.16 1.40
C PHE A 620 -9.49 11.57 2.03
N VAL A 621 -10.59 12.24 2.40
CA VAL A 621 -10.55 13.62 2.93
C VAL A 621 -10.27 13.61 4.44
N LEU A 622 -9.03 13.95 4.82
CA LEU A 622 -8.59 13.92 6.21
C LEU A 622 -9.00 15.18 6.99
N GLY A 623 -9.43 14.99 8.24
CA GLY A 623 -9.71 16.05 9.20
C GLY A 623 -11.09 16.72 9.08
N VAL A 624 -11.82 16.54 7.98
CA VAL A 624 -13.20 17.03 7.83
C VAL A 624 -14.17 15.94 8.30
N LYS A 625 -14.35 15.88 9.63
CA LYS A 625 -15.22 14.92 10.32
C LYS A 625 -16.09 15.66 11.34
N THR A 626 -17.21 15.05 11.74
CA THR A 626 -18.14 15.61 12.73
C THR A 626 -17.45 16.15 13.97
N HIS A 627 -16.65 15.33 14.67
CA HIS A 627 -16.00 15.76 15.91
C HIS A 627 -14.91 16.83 15.71
N GLN A 628 -14.30 16.91 14.53
CA GLN A 628 -13.32 17.96 14.19
C GLN A 628 -13.98 19.29 13.85
N LEU A 629 -15.18 19.28 13.27
CA LEU A 629 -15.92 20.49 12.89
C LEU A 629 -16.95 20.93 13.94
N ASN A 630 -17.31 20.09 14.90
CA ASN A 630 -18.22 20.47 15.99
C ASN A 630 -17.57 21.51 16.92
N GLY A 631 -17.73 22.79 16.60
CA GLY A 631 -17.15 23.89 17.35
C GLY A 631 -17.35 25.23 16.65
N ASP A 632 -17.18 26.31 17.41
CA ASP A 632 -17.45 27.67 16.94
C ASP A 632 -16.36 28.21 16.01
N TYR A 633 -16.75 28.87 14.92
CA TYR A 633 -15.84 29.58 14.00
C TYR A 633 -16.28 31.03 13.81
N LEU A 634 -15.32 31.96 13.73
CA LEU A 634 -15.58 33.35 13.38
C LEU A 634 -15.54 33.51 11.86
N TYR A 635 -16.71 33.65 11.26
CA TYR A 635 -16.85 33.77 9.80
C TYR A 635 -16.52 35.18 9.30
N PRO A 636 -16.20 35.36 8.00
CA PRO A 636 -15.96 36.68 7.39
C PRO A 636 -17.11 37.68 7.55
N SER A 637 -18.33 37.20 7.78
CA SER A 637 -19.51 38.00 8.13
C SER A 637 -19.39 38.74 9.48
N GLY A 638 -18.41 38.36 10.31
CA GLY A 638 -18.23 38.82 11.68
C GLY A 638 -19.06 38.06 12.71
N VAL A 639 -19.76 37.00 12.28
CA VAL A 639 -20.61 36.15 13.13
C VAL A 639 -19.80 34.96 13.62
N VAL A 640 -19.92 34.64 14.91
CA VAL A 640 -19.45 33.39 15.49
C VAL A 640 -20.61 32.40 15.49
N ASP A 641 -20.43 31.25 14.85
CA ASP A 641 -21.43 30.18 14.79
C ASP A 641 -20.73 28.81 14.80
N ASN A 642 -21.44 27.77 15.23
CA ASN A 642 -20.93 26.40 15.17
C ASN A 642 -20.85 25.98 13.70
N GLN A 643 -19.72 25.39 13.29
CA GLN A 643 -19.50 25.08 11.88
C GLN A 643 -20.52 24.07 11.34
N LEU A 644 -20.95 23.09 12.15
CA LEU A 644 -22.00 22.13 11.75
C LEU A 644 -23.35 22.82 11.56
N THR A 645 -23.71 23.74 12.46
CA THR A 645 -24.94 24.55 12.32
C THR A 645 -24.91 25.42 11.08
N THR A 646 -23.77 26.05 10.79
CA THR A 646 -23.61 26.86 9.57
C THR A 646 -23.73 26.00 8.31
N LEU A 647 -23.11 24.82 8.28
CA LEU A 647 -23.20 23.90 7.14
C LEU A 647 -24.64 23.37 6.95
N ASP A 648 -25.31 22.95 8.03
CA ASP A 648 -26.70 22.49 8.00
C ASP A 648 -27.66 23.60 7.52
N HIS A 649 -27.45 24.84 7.95
CA HIS A 649 -28.22 26.00 7.48
C HIS A 649 -28.08 26.23 5.95
N LEU A 650 -26.97 25.81 5.35
CA LEU A 650 -26.76 25.88 3.89
C LEU A 650 -27.41 24.70 3.12
N ASP A 651 -28.12 23.81 3.81
CA ASP A 651 -28.73 22.59 3.27
C ASP A 651 -27.71 21.64 2.60
N ILE A 652 -26.45 21.70 3.05
CA ILE A 652 -25.32 21.01 2.41
C ILE A 652 -25.23 19.52 2.75
N PHE A 653 -25.99 19.03 3.72
CA PHE A 653 -25.97 17.62 4.13
C PHE A 653 -27.11 16.83 3.49
N LEU A 654 -26.84 15.57 3.14
CA LEU A 654 -27.88 14.62 2.75
C LEU A 654 -28.72 14.23 3.97
N GLY A 655 -30.05 14.21 3.80
CA GLY A 655 -31.00 13.71 4.79
C GLY A 655 -31.73 14.80 5.58
N ASP A 656 -32.23 14.42 6.76
CA ASP A 656 -32.93 15.33 7.68
C ASP A 656 -31.95 16.34 8.33
N PRO A 657 -32.43 17.53 8.75
CA PRO A 657 -31.61 18.52 9.44
C PRO A 657 -30.86 17.93 10.62
N LEU A 658 -29.62 18.38 10.83
CA LEU A 658 -28.77 17.89 11.90
C LEU A 658 -29.46 18.01 13.28
N SER A 659 -29.25 16.99 14.11
CA SER A 659 -29.52 17.09 15.54
C SER A 659 -28.68 18.21 16.17
N ASP A 660 -29.14 18.74 17.30
CA ASP A 660 -28.41 19.73 18.10
C ASP A 660 -26.91 19.36 18.23
N PRO A 661 -25.97 20.20 17.74
CA PRO A 661 -24.53 19.90 17.75
C PRO A 661 -23.97 19.58 19.13
N ASP A 662 -24.62 20.04 20.21
CA ASP A 662 -24.26 19.71 21.59
C ASP A 662 -24.41 18.20 21.90
N GLN A 663 -25.14 17.45 21.08
CA GLN A 663 -25.28 15.99 21.20
C GLN A 663 -24.26 15.19 20.38
N LEU A 664 -23.48 15.86 19.53
CA LEU A 664 -22.47 15.23 18.68
C LEU A 664 -21.10 15.24 19.37
N ALA A 665 -20.28 14.24 19.06
CA ALA A 665 -18.91 14.18 19.55
C ALA A 665 -18.11 15.44 19.15
N ARG A 666 -17.12 15.81 19.95
CA ARG A 666 -16.25 16.97 19.73
C ARG A 666 -14.82 16.64 20.12
N SER A 667 -13.87 16.94 19.23
CA SER A 667 -12.44 16.96 19.54
C SER A 667 -12.03 18.29 20.17
N TYR A 668 -10.90 18.25 20.86
CA TYR A 668 -10.37 19.38 21.61
C TYR A 668 -8.90 19.59 21.29
N SER A 669 -8.48 20.85 21.29
CA SER A 669 -7.08 21.22 21.11
C SER A 669 -6.26 20.91 22.38
N LEU A 670 -4.93 20.86 22.24
CA LEU A 670 -4.03 20.59 23.37
C LEU A 670 -4.11 21.67 24.47
N ASP A 671 -4.40 22.91 24.10
CA ASP A 671 -4.49 24.07 24.99
C ASP A 671 -5.88 24.29 25.61
N ASP A 672 -6.86 23.44 25.27
CA ASP A 672 -8.20 23.51 25.85
C ASP A 672 -8.16 23.32 27.38
N GLN A 673 -8.85 24.21 28.08
CA GLN A 673 -8.84 24.31 29.55
C GLN A 673 -9.98 23.52 30.21
N GLU A 674 -10.98 23.10 29.44
CA GLU A 674 -12.18 22.43 29.94
C GLU A 674 -12.13 20.91 29.68
N ALA A 675 -11.49 20.49 28.59
CA ALA A 675 -11.35 19.08 28.23
C ALA A 675 -10.37 18.31 29.14
N SER A 676 -10.70 17.05 29.42
CA SER A 676 -9.79 16.17 30.16
C SER A 676 -8.52 15.85 29.36
N THR A 677 -7.43 15.55 30.07
CA THR A 677 -6.13 15.19 29.46
C THR A 677 -6.28 14.02 28.48
N GLU A 678 -7.05 12.99 28.83
CA GLU A 678 -7.33 11.85 27.94
C GLU A 678 -7.99 12.28 26.64
N VAL A 679 -9.07 13.08 26.71
CA VAL A 679 -9.79 13.51 25.51
C VAL A 679 -8.92 14.34 24.58
N LYS A 680 -8.01 15.17 25.14
CA LYS A 680 -7.03 15.93 24.36
C LYS A 680 -6.01 15.02 23.67
N VAL A 681 -5.49 14.00 24.36
CA VAL A 681 -4.59 13.00 23.78
C VAL A 681 -5.28 12.20 22.68
N MET A 682 -6.52 11.75 22.89
CA MET A 682 -7.29 11.01 21.87
C MET A 682 -7.61 11.89 20.65
N SER A 683 -7.90 13.17 20.87
CA SER A 683 -8.10 14.13 19.78
C SER A 683 -6.83 14.33 18.94
N TYR A 684 -5.66 14.30 19.57
CA TYR A 684 -4.38 14.39 18.87
C TYR A 684 -4.05 13.10 18.12
N LEU A 685 -4.25 11.93 18.73
CA LEU A 685 -4.01 10.64 18.09
C LEU A 685 -4.92 10.41 16.88
N ASP A 686 -6.20 10.83 16.95
CA ASP A 686 -7.07 10.76 15.77
C ASP A 686 -6.53 11.61 14.62
N ALA A 687 -6.16 12.86 14.91
CA ALA A 687 -5.69 13.80 13.90
C ALA A 687 -4.36 13.40 13.25
N ASN A 688 -3.49 12.71 13.98
CA ASN A 688 -2.11 12.41 13.55
C ASN A 688 -1.86 10.94 13.21
N CYS A 689 -2.66 10.00 13.72
CA CYS A 689 -2.33 8.58 13.69
C CYS A 689 -3.46 7.70 13.12
N ALA A 690 -4.73 8.09 13.23
CA ALA A 690 -5.86 7.23 12.87
C ALA A 690 -5.97 6.86 11.39
N HIS A 691 -5.36 7.62 10.49
CA HIS A 691 -5.33 7.25 9.07
C HIS A 691 -4.46 6.01 8.81
N CYS A 692 -3.45 5.74 9.66
CA CYS A 692 -2.63 4.53 9.63
C CYS A 692 -3.10 3.47 10.64
N HIS A 693 -3.49 3.90 11.84
CA HIS A 693 -3.85 3.04 12.98
C HIS A 693 -5.37 2.99 13.16
N GLN A 694 -5.99 2.16 12.34
CA GLN A 694 -7.40 1.81 12.37
C GLN A 694 -7.60 0.44 11.71
N PRO A 695 -8.74 -0.23 11.87
CA PRO A 695 -9.00 -1.50 11.18
C PRO A 695 -8.80 -1.38 9.67
N GLY A 696 -7.99 -2.27 9.08
CA GLY A 696 -7.62 -2.25 7.66
C GLY A 696 -6.51 -1.26 7.28
N GLY A 697 -5.99 -0.47 8.23
CA GLY A 697 -4.84 0.42 8.02
C GLY A 697 -3.49 -0.31 7.91
N VAL A 698 -2.46 0.42 7.47
CA VAL A 698 -1.11 -0.11 7.14
C VAL A 698 -0.40 -0.73 8.35
N GLU A 699 -0.66 -0.25 9.57
CA GLU A 699 -0.07 -0.76 10.83
C GLU A 699 -1.15 -0.94 11.91
N GLY A 700 -2.18 -1.76 11.64
CA GLY A 700 -3.38 -1.95 12.47
C GLY A 700 -3.19 -2.60 13.86
N VAL A 701 -2.11 -2.33 14.57
CA VAL A 701 -1.82 -2.86 15.93
C VAL A 701 -2.77 -2.27 16.98
N PHE A 702 -3.17 -1.01 16.79
CA PHE A 702 -4.07 -0.28 17.67
C PHE A 702 -4.99 0.63 16.85
N ASP A 703 -6.09 1.10 17.45
CA ASP A 703 -7.09 1.97 16.82
C ASP A 703 -7.08 3.38 17.41
N ALA A 704 -6.53 4.33 16.66
CA ALA A 704 -6.38 5.71 17.07
C ALA A 704 -7.64 6.57 16.82
N ARG A 705 -8.71 6.05 16.20
CA ARG A 705 -9.92 6.84 15.86
C ARG A 705 -10.58 7.44 17.09
N PHE A 706 -10.94 8.73 17.05
CA PHE A 706 -11.46 9.45 18.23
C PHE A 706 -12.67 8.78 18.89
N THR A 707 -13.56 8.20 18.09
CA THR A 707 -14.82 7.60 18.53
C THR A 707 -14.68 6.19 19.11
N THR A 708 -13.51 5.55 18.94
CA THR A 708 -13.25 4.22 19.53
C THR A 708 -12.99 4.38 21.04
N PRO A 709 -13.74 3.68 21.93
CA PRO A 709 -13.48 3.71 23.37
C PRO A 709 -12.05 3.24 23.70
N LEU A 710 -11.39 3.83 24.70
CA LEU A 710 -10.00 3.48 25.06
C LEU A 710 -9.77 1.98 25.28
N SER A 711 -10.75 1.29 25.88
CA SER A 711 -10.71 -0.16 26.11
C SER A 711 -10.69 -1.01 24.84
N GLU A 712 -11.11 -0.45 23.70
CA GLU A 712 -11.17 -1.12 22.40
C GLU A 712 -10.06 -0.65 21.46
N LYS A 713 -9.21 0.29 21.90
CA LYS A 713 -8.13 0.82 21.08
C LYS A 713 -6.94 -0.12 20.96
N ASN A 714 -6.82 -1.16 21.79
CA ASN A 714 -5.62 -1.99 21.91
C ASN A 714 -4.34 -1.16 22.16
N LEU A 715 -4.46 -0.10 22.96
CA LEU A 715 -3.39 0.88 23.16
C LEU A 715 -2.64 0.70 24.47
N VAL A 716 -3.35 0.36 25.55
CA VAL A 716 -2.77 0.29 26.90
C VAL A 716 -2.44 -1.16 27.24
N ASN A 717 -1.21 -1.40 27.68
CA ASN A 717 -0.66 -2.70 28.05
C ASN A 717 -0.54 -3.75 26.93
N GLU A 718 -0.87 -3.39 25.70
CA GLU A 718 -0.75 -4.24 24.51
C GLU A 718 0.66 -4.23 23.92
N PHE A 719 1.06 -5.31 23.23
CA PHE A 719 2.37 -5.41 22.60
C PHE A 719 2.50 -4.49 21.38
N GLY A 720 3.62 -3.78 21.28
CA GLY A 720 4.01 -3.09 20.06
C GLY A 720 4.68 -4.04 19.06
N LEU A 721 4.64 -3.68 17.76
CA LEU A 721 5.28 -4.43 16.68
C LEU A 721 6.56 -3.77 16.17
N SER A 722 7.00 -2.64 16.74
CA SER A 722 8.18 -1.95 16.25
C SER A 722 9.44 -2.79 16.43
N HIS A 723 10.26 -2.83 15.36
CA HIS A 723 11.56 -3.48 15.35
C HIS A 723 12.69 -2.60 15.91
N THR A 724 12.41 -1.35 16.25
CA THR A 724 13.40 -0.35 16.68
C THR A 724 13.29 0.01 18.17
N THR A 725 12.12 -0.21 18.79
CA THR A 725 11.97 -0.15 20.24
C THR A 725 12.49 -1.44 20.89
N PRO A 726 12.78 -1.46 22.20
CA PRO A 726 13.18 -2.68 22.88
C PRO A 726 12.16 -3.80 22.63
N PHE A 727 12.63 -4.96 22.16
CA PHE A 727 11.77 -6.10 21.83
C PHE A 727 10.86 -6.46 23.01
N GLY A 728 9.54 -6.46 22.77
CA GLY A 728 8.51 -6.69 23.81
C GLY A 728 8.03 -5.42 24.53
N ALA A 729 8.41 -4.22 24.07
CA ALA A 729 7.81 -2.97 24.53
C ALA A 729 6.28 -2.99 24.28
N LYS A 730 5.55 -2.41 25.23
CA LYS A 730 4.10 -2.25 25.12
C LYS A 730 3.79 -0.89 24.51
N MET A 731 2.68 -0.79 23.79
CA MET A 731 2.23 0.44 23.14
C MET A 731 2.14 1.61 24.12
N VAL A 732 1.43 1.41 25.24
CA VAL A 732 1.43 2.31 26.40
C VAL A 732 1.53 1.49 27.68
N VAL A 733 2.52 1.81 28.52
CA VAL A 733 2.68 1.25 29.88
C VAL A 733 2.22 2.30 30.89
N PRO A 734 1.13 2.07 31.64
CA PRO A 734 0.66 2.99 32.67
C PRO A 734 1.80 3.41 33.61
N GLN A 735 1.91 4.72 33.90
CA GLN A 735 2.94 5.32 34.77
C GLN A 735 4.39 5.17 34.31
N HIS A 736 4.63 4.60 33.13
CA HIS A 736 5.97 4.40 32.57
C HIS A 736 6.07 4.91 31.12
N PRO A 737 6.07 6.24 30.90
CA PRO A 737 6.19 6.83 29.56
C PRO A 737 7.44 6.37 28.81
N GLU A 738 8.58 6.25 29.48
CA GLU A 738 9.85 5.82 28.90
C GLU A 738 9.88 4.34 28.47
N GLU A 739 8.93 3.53 28.95
CA GLU A 739 8.74 2.12 28.54
C GLU A 739 7.61 1.97 27.50
N SER A 740 6.93 3.06 27.16
CA SER A 740 5.79 3.09 26.23
C SER A 740 6.28 3.34 24.80
N GLU A 741 6.02 2.41 23.88
CA GLU A 741 6.42 2.55 22.48
C GLU A 741 5.83 3.81 21.82
N LEU A 742 4.55 4.13 22.08
CA LEU A 742 3.92 5.34 21.54
C LEU A 742 4.71 6.60 21.94
N TRP A 743 5.09 6.69 23.22
CA TRP A 743 5.85 7.84 23.72
C TRP A 743 7.25 7.90 23.10
N LEU A 744 7.93 6.76 22.95
CA LEU A 744 9.27 6.70 22.35
C LEU A 744 9.26 7.16 20.88
N ARG A 745 8.31 6.66 20.08
CA ARG A 745 8.18 7.01 18.65
C ARG A 745 7.70 8.45 18.45
N ASP A 746 6.77 8.92 19.29
CA ASP A 746 6.29 10.30 19.23
C ASP A 746 7.33 11.31 19.74
N ASN A 747 8.26 10.88 20.58
CA ASN A 747 9.41 11.68 21.01
C ASN A 747 10.65 11.55 20.08
N SER A 748 10.55 10.81 18.98
CA SER A 748 11.63 10.63 18.00
C SER A 748 11.42 11.47 16.74
N VAL A 749 12.54 11.81 16.09
CA VAL A 749 12.64 12.36 14.72
C VAL A 749 13.52 11.49 13.80
N GLU A 750 13.96 10.34 14.31
CA GLU A 750 14.78 9.36 13.59
C GLU A 750 13.89 8.40 12.78
N ALA A 751 14.46 7.32 12.24
CA ALA A 751 13.78 6.38 11.35
C ALA A 751 12.50 5.74 11.92
N ASP A 752 12.31 5.73 13.23
CA ASP A 752 11.17 5.13 13.94
C ASP A 752 10.10 6.13 14.39
N LYS A 753 10.26 7.40 14.02
CA LYS A 753 9.35 8.48 14.39
C LYS A 753 7.91 8.22 13.97
N MET A 754 7.00 8.73 14.78
CA MET A 754 5.58 8.73 14.49
C MET A 754 5.03 10.16 14.56
N PRO A 755 4.34 10.64 13.50
CA PRO A 755 4.17 10.02 12.17
C PRO A 755 5.49 9.89 11.38
N PRO A 756 5.62 8.89 10.48
CA PRO A 756 6.87 8.63 9.74
C PRO A 756 7.18 9.66 8.64
N ILE A 757 6.19 10.45 8.21
CA ILE A 757 6.28 11.41 7.10
C ILE A 757 6.06 12.84 7.65
N ALA A 758 6.84 13.80 7.14
CA ALA A 758 6.66 15.24 7.38
C ALA A 758 6.65 15.68 8.87
N LYS A 759 7.43 14.99 9.71
CA LYS A 759 7.74 15.37 11.09
C LYS A 759 9.26 15.46 11.28
N ASN A 760 9.76 16.67 11.51
CA ASN A 760 11.19 16.94 11.73
C ASN A 760 11.47 17.53 13.11
N ILE A 761 10.44 17.91 13.84
CA ILE A 761 10.55 18.34 15.24
C ILE A 761 9.49 17.65 16.12
N VAL A 762 9.84 17.47 17.39
CA VAL A 762 8.95 16.89 18.40
C VAL A 762 7.97 17.97 18.91
N ASP A 763 6.68 17.65 18.95
CA ASP A 763 5.66 18.49 19.60
C ASP A 763 5.78 18.37 21.13
N GLN A 764 6.54 19.29 21.74
CA GLN A 764 6.78 19.28 23.19
C GLN A 764 5.50 19.48 24.03
N ASN A 765 4.49 20.19 23.49
CA ASN A 765 3.23 20.40 24.21
C ASN A 765 2.40 19.11 24.23
N TYR A 766 2.36 18.41 23.09
CA TYR A 766 1.77 17.08 23.01
C TYR A 766 2.52 16.09 23.91
N MET A 767 3.85 16.06 23.87
CA MET A 767 4.64 15.13 24.69
C MET A 767 4.41 15.35 26.19
N ALA A 768 4.24 16.60 26.64
CA ALA A 768 3.90 16.90 28.02
C ALA A 768 2.52 16.32 28.41
N LEU A 769 1.50 16.47 27.55
CA LEU A 769 0.16 15.93 27.77
C LEU A 769 0.12 14.40 27.68
N LEU A 770 0.85 13.82 26.74
CA LEU A 770 0.98 12.36 26.60
C LEU A 770 1.64 11.79 27.86
N THR A 771 2.70 12.43 28.36
CA THR A 771 3.36 12.06 29.61
C THR A 771 2.42 12.18 30.80
N GLU A 772 1.66 13.27 30.89
CA GLU A 772 0.66 13.47 31.95
C GLU A 772 -0.43 12.40 31.91
N TRP A 773 -0.95 12.10 30.72
CA TRP A 773 -1.96 11.06 30.54
C TRP A 773 -1.43 9.70 30.94
N ILE A 774 -0.26 9.28 30.42
CA ILE A 774 0.37 8.00 30.77
C ILE A 774 0.61 7.89 32.28
N ASN A 775 1.09 8.96 32.93
CA ASN A 775 1.29 8.99 34.39
C ASN A 775 -0.02 9.02 35.19
N GLY A 776 -1.09 9.54 34.59
CA GLY A 776 -2.43 9.55 35.15
C GLY A 776 -3.17 8.21 35.00
N LEU A 777 -2.68 7.29 34.15
CA LEU A 777 -3.19 5.93 34.06
C LEU A 777 -2.85 5.19 35.35
N ASP A 778 -3.86 4.80 36.11
CA ASP A 778 -3.66 3.92 37.27
C ASP A 778 -3.36 2.50 36.76
N GLU A 779 -2.36 1.81 37.35
CA GLU A 779 -2.12 0.38 37.13
C GLU A 779 -3.39 -0.47 37.36
N SER A 780 -4.37 0.07 38.09
CA SER A 780 -5.67 -0.52 38.35
C SER A 780 -6.86 0.08 37.58
N SER A 781 -6.66 1.12 36.75
CA SER A 781 -7.74 1.80 35.99
C SER A 781 -8.11 1.15 34.66
N ILE A 782 -7.28 0.22 34.19
CA ILE A 782 -7.71 -0.89 33.35
C ILE A 782 -7.19 -2.08 34.11
N GLY A 783 -8.03 -2.64 35.01
CA GLY A 783 -7.57 -3.68 35.93
C GLY A 783 -6.82 -4.75 35.14
N PRO A 784 -5.61 -5.17 35.56
CA PRO A 784 -4.89 -6.21 34.84
C PRO A 784 -5.85 -7.37 34.73
N CYS A 785 -6.13 -7.81 33.51
CA CYS A 785 -6.81 -9.08 33.37
C CYS A 785 -5.99 -10.07 34.20
N GLN A 786 -6.63 -10.78 35.12
CA GLN A 786 -5.89 -11.77 35.89
C GLN A 786 -5.44 -12.84 34.90
N ILE A 787 -4.17 -12.78 34.50
CA ILE A 787 -3.57 -13.74 33.60
C ILE A 787 -3.36 -15.05 34.37
N LEU A 788 -3.94 -16.11 33.84
CA LEU A 788 -3.84 -17.47 34.33
C LEU A 788 -3.21 -18.32 33.24
N PRO A 789 -1.90 -18.60 33.32
CA PRO A 789 -1.23 -19.47 32.37
C PRO A 789 -1.93 -20.83 32.32
N LEU A 790 -2.16 -21.36 31.12
CA LEU A 790 -2.85 -22.64 30.93
C LEU A 790 -2.12 -23.81 31.63
N GLY A 791 -0.79 -23.75 31.72
CA GLY A 791 0.03 -24.72 32.46
C GLY A 791 -0.21 -24.75 33.98
N GLU A 792 -0.87 -23.73 34.54
CA GLU A 792 -1.23 -23.65 35.96
C GLU A 792 -2.70 -24.03 36.23
N LEU A 793 -3.49 -24.25 35.18
CA LEU A 793 -4.89 -24.65 35.25
C LEU A 793 -5.05 -26.16 35.06
N PRO A 794 -6.02 -26.80 35.75
CA PRO A 794 -6.29 -28.21 35.54
C PRO A 794 -6.95 -28.45 34.18
N PHE A 795 -6.45 -29.43 33.43
CA PHE A 795 -7.13 -29.92 32.24
C PHE A 795 -8.52 -30.48 32.61
N ALA A 796 -9.51 -30.26 31.74
CA ALA A 796 -10.88 -30.75 31.90
C ALA A 796 -10.97 -32.28 31.82
N ASN A 797 -10.07 -32.89 31.05
CA ASN A 797 -9.88 -34.33 30.91
C ASN A 797 -8.39 -34.62 30.70
N VAL A 798 -8.00 -35.90 30.78
CA VAL A 798 -6.62 -36.31 30.44
C VAL A 798 -6.35 -35.88 28.99
N PRO A 799 -5.29 -35.06 28.73
CA PRO A 799 -4.96 -34.64 27.38
C PRO A 799 -4.61 -35.81 26.47
N GLU A 800 -4.98 -35.71 25.21
CA GLU A 800 -4.53 -36.63 24.16
C GLU A 800 -3.35 -36.00 23.43
N ASN A 801 -2.36 -36.81 23.07
CA ASN A 801 -1.15 -36.35 22.39
C ASN A 801 -0.59 -37.47 21.51
N GLY A 802 -0.14 -37.14 20.30
CA GLY A 802 0.26 -38.14 19.31
C GLY A 802 1.55 -38.86 19.67
N TRP A 803 2.44 -38.19 20.42
CA TRP A 803 3.72 -38.71 20.89
C TRP A 803 4.05 -38.08 22.25
N GLY A 804 4.46 -38.88 23.22
CA GLY A 804 4.75 -38.42 24.58
C GLY A 804 3.53 -37.79 25.29
N PRO A 805 3.64 -37.45 26.58
CA PRO A 805 2.62 -36.65 27.26
C PRO A 805 2.63 -35.19 26.75
N VAL A 806 1.53 -34.45 26.96
CA VAL A 806 1.54 -32.98 26.81
C VAL A 806 2.44 -32.41 27.89
N GLU A 807 3.40 -31.60 27.49
CA GLU A 807 4.40 -31.02 28.39
C GLU A 807 4.02 -29.61 28.81
N ILE A 808 4.18 -29.31 30.11
CA ILE A 808 3.88 -27.98 30.65
C ILE A 808 5.17 -27.16 30.73
N ASN A 809 5.17 -25.99 30.11
CA ASN A 809 6.29 -25.05 30.02
C ASN A 809 7.55 -25.61 29.31
N GLN A 810 7.39 -26.73 28.61
CA GLN A 810 8.42 -27.42 27.85
C GLN A 810 7.81 -27.88 26.52
N ASP A 811 8.66 -28.04 25.51
CA ASP A 811 8.32 -28.70 24.25
C ASP A 811 8.04 -30.18 24.49
N VAL A 812 7.32 -30.83 23.58
CA VAL A 812 7.04 -32.27 23.72
C VAL A 812 8.35 -33.09 23.69
N GLY A 813 8.51 -33.94 24.69
CA GLY A 813 9.66 -34.84 24.83
C GLY A 813 9.34 -36.28 24.43
N ASP A 814 10.00 -37.25 25.08
CA ASP A 814 9.93 -38.67 24.68
C ASP A 814 8.77 -39.41 25.38
N ILE A 815 8.97 -39.93 26.59
CA ILE A 815 8.01 -40.86 27.23
C ILE A 815 7.69 -40.52 28.69
N GLY A 816 8.44 -39.62 29.31
CA GLY A 816 8.23 -39.22 30.70
C GLY A 816 7.80 -37.77 30.79
N GLU A 817 6.86 -37.45 31.69
CA GLU A 817 6.51 -36.06 31.97
C GLU A 817 7.76 -35.25 32.40
N GLY A 818 7.91 -34.06 31.83
CA GLY A 818 8.99 -33.12 32.10
C GLY A 818 10.34 -33.47 31.46
N ASP A 819 10.36 -34.37 30.47
CA ASP A 819 11.56 -34.71 29.71
C ASP A 819 11.78 -33.82 28.47
N GLY A 820 10.84 -32.91 28.22
CA GLY A 820 10.89 -31.89 27.19
C GLY A 820 11.97 -30.82 27.37
N GLN A 821 12.38 -30.21 26.26
CA GLN A 821 13.29 -29.05 26.27
C GLN A 821 12.51 -27.74 26.38
N ALA A 822 13.22 -26.61 26.54
CA ALA A 822 12.57 -25.30 26.50
C ALA A 822 11.89 -25.04 25.15
N ILE A 823 10.67 -24.54 25.19
CA ILE A 823 9.87 -24.18 24.00
C ILE A 823 10.66 -23.17 23.16
N LEU A 824 10.77 -23.42 21.86
CA LEU A 824 11.52 -22.60 20.92
C LEU A 824 10.77 -22.57 19.58
N ILE A 825 10.22 -21.42 19.17
CA ILE A 825 9.46 -21.27 17.90
C ILE A 825 10.13 -20.17 17.08
N GLY A 826 10.42 -20.40 15.79
CA GLY A 826 11.18 -19.45 14.97
C GLY A 826 12.53 -19.00 15.55
N GLY A 827 13.16 -19.84 16.39
CA GLY A 827 14.38 -19.47 17.14
C GLY A 827 14.14 -18.61 18.40
N ILE A 828 12.89 -18.30 18.74
CA ILE A 828 12.49 -17.49 19.91
C ILE A 828 12.17 -18.40 21.10
N PRO A 829 12.88 -18.26 22.25
CA PRO A 829 12.66 -19.11 23.41
C PRO A 829 11.46 -18.63 24.24
N PHE A 830 10.61 -19.57 24.66
CA PHE A 830 9.48 -19.31 25.55
C PHE A 830 9.67 -20.06 26.87
N SER A 831 9.35 -19.38 27.97
CA SER A 831 9.50 -19.95 29.33
C SER A 831 8.24 -20.62 29.85
N ARG A 832 7.10 -20.46 29.14
CA ARG A 832 5.78 -20.96 29.53
C ARG A 832 4.98 -21.39 28.30
N GLY A 833 4.03 -22.30 28.49
CA GLY A 833 3.15 -22.80 27.42
C GLY A 833 2.87 -24.30 27.53
N LEU A 834 2.35 -24.88 26.45
CA LEU A 834 2.12 -26.33 26.35
C LEU A 834 2.85 -26.89 25.11
N GLY A 835 3.71 -27.89 25.32
CA GLY A 835 4.33 -28.69 24.26
C GLY A 835 3.44 -29.87 23.90
N THR A 836 3.12 -30.01 22.62
CA THR A 836 2.22 -31.04 22.08
C THR A 836 2.82 -31.70 20.84
N HIS A 837 2.29 -32.85 20.46
CA HIS A 837 2.61 -33.52 19.22
C HIS A 837 1.32 -33.89 18.48
N ALA A 838 1.23 -33.60 17.18
CA ALA A 838 0.04 -33.93 16.40
C ALA A 838 -0.20 -35.45 16.35
N TYR A 839 -1.43 -35.96 16.50
CA TYR A 839 -2.64 -35.26 16.90
C TYR A 839 -2.69 -35.04 18.42
N SER A 840 -3.04 -33.84 18.87
CA SER A 840 -3.27 -33.56 20.29
C SER A 840 -4.62 -32.94 20.55
N GLU A 841 -5.18 -33.20 21.73
CA GLU A 841 -6.38 -32.55 22.26
C GLU A 841 -6.17 -32.15 23.72
N VAL A 842 -6.26 -30.86 24.01
CA VAL A 842 -6.15 -30.31 25.36
C VAL A 842 -7.37 -29.47 25.68
N ALA A 843 -8.15 -29.85 26.70
CA ALA A 843 -9.38 -29.15 27.04
C ALA A 843 -9.33 -28.50 28.43
N TYR A 844 -10.02 -27.38 28.59
CA TYR A 844 -10.20 -26.65 29.84
C TYR A 844 -11.66 -26.32 30.08
N ASN A 845 -12.12 -26.44 31.33
CA ASN A 845 -13.44 -25.96 31.74
C ASN A 845 -13.31 -24.49 32.12
N LEU A 846 -14.02 -23.63 31.38
CA LEU A 846 -13.99 -22.18 31.57
C LEU A 846 -15.07 -21.72 32.55
N ASP A 847 -16.20 -22.43 32.64
CA ASP A 847 -17.34 -22.11 33.53
C ASP A 847 -17.79 -20.62 33.48
N CYS A 848 -17.67 -19.97 32.31
CA CYS A 848 -17.93 -18.55 32.11
C CYS A 848 -17.08 -17.60 32.99
N LYS A 849 -15.91 -18.04 33.48
CA LYS A 849 -15.05 -17.30 34.43
C LYS A 849 -14.00 -16.40 33.78
N TYR A 850 -13.67 -16.68 32.53
CA TYR A 850 -12.59 -16.01 31.79
C TYR A 850 -13.20 -15.21 30.65
N ASP A 851 -12.49 -14.18 30.22
CA ASP A 851 -12.92 -13.23 29.20
C ASP A 851 -12.10 -13.41 27.92
N VAL A 852 -10.80 -13.73 28.02
CA VAL A 852 -9.93 -13.92 26.83
C VAL A 852 -9.06 -15.17 26.97
N PHE A 853 -8.88 -15.88 25.86
CA PHE A 853 -7.83 -16.90 25.67
C PHE A 853 -6.80 -16.37 24.66
N SER A 854 -5.50 -16.44 24.98
CA SER A 854 -4.43 -16.04 24.08
C SER A 854 -3.25 -17.02 24.09
N ALA A 855 -2.53 -17.13 22.98
CA ALA A 855 -1.33 -17.97 22.84
C ALA A 855 -0.46 -17.53 21.64
N SER A 856 0.83 -17.85 21.68
CA SER A 856 1.70 -17.90 20.51
C SER A 856 1.83 -19.35 20.03
N ILE A 857 1.40 -19.64 18.82
CA ILE A 857 1.41 -20.99 18.25
C ILE A 857 2.57 -21.15 17.25
N GLY A 858 3.06 -22.38 17.14
CA GLY A 858 4.06 -22.73 16.12
C GLY A 858 4.76 -24.03 16.44
N ILE A 859 5.60 -24.48 15.52
CA ILE A 859 6.32 -25.75 15.65
C ILE A 859 7.72 -25.52 16.23
N SER A 860 8.19 -26.49 17.01
CA SER A 860 9.49 -26.41 17.66
C SER A 860 10.62 -26.24 16.66
N SER A 861 11.47 -25.22 16.84
CA SER A 861 12.73 -25.06 16.09
C SER A 861 13.77 -26.11 16.44
N ARG A 862 13.49 -27.01 17.39
CA ARG A 862 14.36 -28.12 17.80
C ARG A 862 13.96 -29.45 17.18
N THR A 863 12.85 -29.48 16.44
CA THR A 863 12.42 -30.65 15.68
C THR A 863 13.07 -30.70 14.29
N CYS A 864 12.90 -31.80 13.57
CA CYS A 864 13.40 -31.90 12.20
C CYS A 864 12.57 -31.05 11.22
N LEU A 865 13.17 -30.59 10.11
CA LEU A 865 12.56 -29.68 9.12
C LEU A 865 11.32 -30.23 8.38
N GLU A 866 10.95 -31.48 8.62
CA GLU A 866 9.84 -32.15 7.93
C GLU A 866 8.48 -31.97 8.63
N GLY A 867 8.43 -31.42 9.85
CA GLY A 867 7.17 -31.29 10.58
C GLY A 867 6.20 -30.29 9.94
N SER A 868 4.90 -30.56 10.06
CA SER A 868 3.86 -29.65 9.60
C SER A 868 2.58 -29.78 10.44
N VAL A 869 2.14 -28.67 11.04
CA VAL A 869 0.99 -28.68 11.96
C VAL A 869 -0.03 -27.60 11.63
N LEU A 870 -1.27 -27.86 12.02
CA LEU A 870 -2.37 -26.90 12.06
C LEU A 870 -2.85 -26.80 13.51
N PHE A 871 -3.11 -25.58 13.98
CA PHE A 871 -3.69 -25.35 15.30
C PHE A 871 -5.18 -25.02 15.17
N GLU A 872 -6.01 -25.65 15.98
CA GLU A 872 -7.44 -25.33 16.08
C GLU A 872 -7.82 -24.97 17.52
N VAL A 873 -8.62 -23.92 17.67
CA VAL A 873 -9.24 -23.54 18.95
C VAL A 873 -10.75 -23.65 18.84
N TRP A 874 -11.32 -24.47 19.71
CA TRP A 874 -12.74 -24.72 19.78
C TRP A 874 -13.30 -24.17 21.10
N VAL A 875 -14.37 -23.37 21.02
CA VAL A 875 -15.06 -22.80 22.17
C VAL A 875 -16.49 -23.33 22.19
N ASP A 876 -16.90 -24.00 23.26
CA ASP A 876 -18.23 -24.61 23.42
C ASP A 876 -18.70 -25.51 22.24
N GLN A 877 -17.75 -26.22 21.61
CA GLN A 877 -17.92 -27.12 20.45
C GLN A 877 -18.06 -26.41 19.08
N GLU A 878 -17.85 -25.09 19.02
CA GLU A 878 -17.70 -24.36 17.76
C GLU A 878 -16.21 -24.13 17.47
N LEU A 879 -15.83 -24.15 16.18
CA LEU A 879 -14.47 -23.86 15.74
C LEU A 879 -14.32 -22.34 15.62
N ASN A 880 -13.53 -21.73 16.50
CA ASN A 880 -13.37 -20.27 16.56
C ASN A 880 -12.08 -19.81 15.88
N PHE A 881 -11.07 -20.67 15.81
CA PHE A 881 -9.80 -20.37 15.13
C PHE A 881 -9.21 -21.62 14.51
N ARG A 882 -8.61 -21.44 13.33
CA ARG A 882 -7.75 -22.43 12.66
C ARG A 882 -6.60 -21.71 11.97
N SER A 883 -5.37 -22.12 12.25
CA SER A 883 -4.17 -21.54 11.63
C SER A 883 -3.98 -22.01 10.18
N ASP A 884 -3.11 -21.32 9.46
CA ASP A 884 -2.45 -21.88 8.26
C ASP A 884 -1.47 -23.00 8.67
N THR A 885 -0.91 -23.72 7.69
CA THR A 885 0.09 -24.76 7.93
C THR A 885 1.41 -24.16 8.41
N LEU A 886 1.81 -24.48 9.64
CA LEU A 886 3.05 -23.99 10.25
C LEU A 886 4.18 -25.02 10.14
N ARG A 887 5.40 -24.55 9.84
CA ARG A 887 6.60 -25.34 9.57
C ARG A 887 7.81 -24.93 10.44
N PRO A 888 8.81 -25.82 10.63
CA PRO A 888 9.99 -25.52 11.43
C PRO A 888 10.78 -24.34 10.86
N GLY A 889 10.91 -23.28 11.66
CA GLY A 889 11.60 -22.04 11.29
C GLY A 889 10.67 -20.85 11.09
N ASP A 890 9.36 -21.09 10.95
CA ASP A 890 8.37 -20.02 10.89
C ASP A 890 8.35 -19.22 12.20
N ALA A 891 8.09 -17.92 12.10
CA ALA A 891 7.88 -17.07 13.26
C ALA A 891 6.63 -17.52 14.03
N PRO A 892 6.59 -17.36 15.36
CA PRO A 892 5.40 -17.66 16.15
C PRO A 892 4.21 -16.80 15.70
N GLU A 893 3.07 -17.42 15.49
CA GLU A 893 1.80 -16.74 15.18
C GLU A 893 1.05 -16.48 16.48
N PHE A 894 0.59 -15.24 16.71
CA PHE A 894 -0.16 -14.89 17.92
C PHE A 894 -1.67 -14.98 17.70
N ILE A 895 -2.38 -15.56 18.66
CA ILE A 895 -3.83 -15.68 18.66
C ILE A 895 -4.41 -15.12 19.97
N SER A 896 -5.56 -14.48 19.86
CA SER A 896 -6.37 -13.99 20.98
C SER A 896 -7.85 -14.13 20.64
N LEU A 897 -8.64 -14.72 21.54
CA LEU A 897 -10.05 -15.04 21.34
C LEU A 897 -10.87 -14.66 22.58
N ASP A 898 -12.02 -14.05 22.37
CA ASP A 898 -13.02 -13.84 23.41
C ASP A 898 -13.60 -15.20 23.86
N VAL A 899 -13.50 -15.47 25.15
CA VAL A 899 -14.10 -16.62 25.84
C VAL A 899 -14.99 -16.20 27.01
N GLY A 900 -15.28 -14.89 27.10
CA GLY A 900 -16.30 -14.33 27.96
C GLY A 900 -17.58 -15.11 27.75
N TYR A 901 -18.07 -15.78 28.79
CA TYR A 901 -19.28 -16.62 28.77
C TYR A 901 -19.15 -18.05 28.22
N ALA A 902 -17.99 -18.49 27.75
CA ALA A 902 -17.79 -19.87 27.32
C ALA A 902 -17.70 -20.85 28.50
N ASN A 903 -18.19 -22.07 28.33
CA ASN A 903 -18.09 -23.15 29.33
C ASN A 903 -16.84 -24.02 29.12
N ARG A 904 -16.37 -24.17 27.88
CA ARG A 904 -15.28 -25.08 27.53
C ARG A 904 -14.40 -24.53 26.41
N LEU A 905 -13.09 -24.66 26.62
CA LEU A 905 -12.03 -24.41 25.62
C LEU A 905 -11.40 -25.76 25.23
N LEU A 906 -11.19 -26.00 23.95
CA LEU A 906 -10.49 -27.17 23.42
C LEU A 906 -9.43 -26.71 22.40
N LEU A 907 -8.18 -27.05 22.68
CA LEU A 907 -7.01 -26.77 21.85
C LEU A 907 -6.59 -28.05 21.13
N ARG A 908 -6.43 -27.98 19.81
CA ARG A 908 -5.96 -29.12 19.00
C ARG A 908 -4.75 -28.77 18.16
N THR A 909 -3.75 -29.64 18.20
CA THR A 909 -2.64 -29.63 17.25
C THR A 909 -2.88 -30.79 16.29
N MET A 910 -3.07 -30.47 15.01
CA MET A 910 -3.44 -31.40 13.95
C MET A 910 -2.30 -31.54 12.95
N ASP A 911 -2.20 -32.70 12.31
CA ASP A 911 -1.33 -32.93 11.15
C ASP A 911 -1.85 -32.11 9.95
N ALA A 912 -0.95 -31.40 9.26
CA ALA A 912 -1.33 -30.57 8.11
C ALA A 912 -1.45 -31.36 6.80
N GLY A 913 -1.29 -32.68 6.83
CA GLY A 913 -1.58 -33.59 5.73
C GLY A 913 -0.36 -34.31 5.14
N ASP A 914 0.82 -34.20 5.75
CA ASP A 914 2.03 -34.95 5.38
C ASP A 914 2.43 -36.05 6.39
N GLY A 915 1.62 -36.23 7.44
CA GLY A 915 1.79 -37.24 8.47
C GLY A 915 2.57 -36.71 9.66
N THR A 916 2.44 -37.38 10.81
CA THR A 916 2.82 -36.80 12.11
C THR A 916 4.33 -36.80 12.41
N LYS A 917 5.22 -36.75 11.41
CA LYS A 917 6.66 -36.86 11.68
C LYS A 917 7.21 -35.49 12.05
N CYS A 918 7.78 -35.36 13.25
CA CYS A 918 8.38 -34.11 13.75
C CYS A 918 7.36 -33.00 14.06
N ASP A 919 6.08 -33.33 14.22
CA ASP A 919 4.96 -32.41 14.47
C ASP A 919 4.89 -31.91 15.92
N HIS A 920 5.99 -31.35 16.40
CA HIS A 920 6.16 -30.84 17.76
C HIS A 920 5.52 -29.44 17.86
N GLY A 921 4.19 -29.38 17.93
CA GLY A 921 3.44 -28.14 18.05
C GLY A 921 3.46 -27.56 19.46
N ASN A 922 3.64 -26.24 19.58
CA ASN A 922 3.75 -25.54 20.84
C ASN A 922 2.68 -24.45 20.95
N TRP A 923 1.94 -24.46 22.06
CA TRP A 923 1.06 -23.37 22.50
C TRP A 923 1.83 -22.51 23.51
N ALA A 924 2.77 -21.71 23.03
CA ALA A 924 3.66 -20.87 23.85
C ALA A 924 2.90 -19.71 24.50
N ASN A 925 3.26 -19.36 25.74
CA ASN A 925 2.59 -18.34 26.55
C ASN A 925 1.05 -18.49 26.64
N ALA A 926 0.51 -19.68 26.39
CA ALA A 926 -0.93 -19.89 26.36
C ALA A 926 -1.57 -19.57 27.73
N GLN A 927 -2.58 -18.71 27.75
CA GLN A 927 -3.16 -18.15 28.97
C GLN A 927 -4.65 -17.82 28.83
N LEU A 928 -5.33 -17.77 29.98
CA LEU A 928 -6.69 -17.25 30.12
C LEU A 928 -6.67 -15.98 30.97
N GLU A 929 -7.59 -15.08 30.71
CA GLU A 929 -7.59 -13.74 31.28
C GLU A 929 -8.94 -13.43 31.93
N ILE A 930 -8.92 -12.84 33.14
CA ILE A 930 -10.12 -12.33 33.83
C ILE A 930 -10.04 -10.81 33.87
N CYS A 931 -10.65 -10.15 32.90
CA CYS A 931 -10.64 -8.70 32.74
C CYS A 931 -11.78 -8.11 33.56
N GLN A 932 -11.51 -7.57 34.75
CA GLN A 932 -12.58 -6.97 35.55
C GLN A 932 -13.10 -5.68 34.89
N ALA A 933 -14.26 -5.76 34.26
CA ALA A 933 -15.14 -4.62 34.05
C ALA A 933 -16.62 -5.01 34.26
N ILE A 934 -17.24 -4.34 35.24
CA ILE A 934 -18.69 -4.20 35.49
C ILE A 934 -19.41 -5.42 36.09
N GLN A 935 -20.06 -5.21 37.24
CA GLN A 935 -21.01 -6.16 37.83
C GLN A 935 -22.11 -6.51 36.82
N LYS A 936 -22.23 -7.80 36.50
CA LYS A 936 -23.20 -8.43 35.56
C LYS A 936 -24.69 -8.31 36.00
N THR A 937 -25.17 -7.18 36.53
CA THR A 937 -26.52 -7.05 37.13
C THR A 937 -27.39 -5.83 36.77
N GLU A 938 -26.95 -4.80 36.02
CA GLU A 938 -27.69 -3.52 35.94
C GLU A 938 -28.00 -3.02 34.51
N ILE A 939 -28.51 -3.88 33.61
CA ILE A 939 -28.98 -3.44 32.29
C ILE A 939 -30.37 -4.04 32.02
N SER A 940 -31.43 -3.43 32.57
CA SER A 940 -32.80 -3.58 32.03
C SER A 940 -33.62 -2.27 32.03
N LYS A 941 -34.02 -1.78 30.83
CA LYS A 941 -35.19 -0.92 30.45
C LYS A 941 -34.93 0.30 29.49
N ALA A 942 -35.22 0.18 28.17
CA ALA A 942 -36.05 1.14 27.43
C ALA A 942 -36.52 0.73 25.99
N PHE A 943 -37.77 1.13 25.67
CA PHE A 943 -38.50 1.29 24.36
C PHE A 943 -39.39 0.17 23.76
N ALA A 944 -40.40 0.59 22.96
CA ALA A 944 -41.70 -0.07 22.70
C ALA A 944 -42.19 0.00 21.24
N PHE A 945 -42.94 -1.02 20.77
CA PHE A 945 -43.64 -1.07 19.46
C PHE A 945 -45.17 -1.12 19.64
N GLY A 946 -45.93 -0.49 18.74
CA GLY A 946 -47.39 -0.61 18.68
C GLY A 946 -47.93 -0.41 17.27
N ALA A 947 -48.99 -1.15 16.93
CA ALA A 947 -49.90 -0.84 15.83
C ALA A 947 -51.26 -0.41 16.41
N ASP A 948 -51.88 0.56 15.75
CA ASP A 948 -53.14 1.17 16.06
C ASP A 948 -54.35 0.27 15.75
N GLY A 949 -55.44 0.48 16.49
CA GLY A 949 -56.59 -0.42 16.56
C GLY A 949 -57.61 -0.31 15.41
N GLN A 950 -57.18 -0.41 14.14
CA GLN A 950 -58.10 -0.35 12.99
C GLN A 950 -57.67 -1.28 11.83
N THR A 951 -57.99 -2.58 11.88
CA THR A 951 -58.46 -3.37 10.70
C THR A 951 -58.75 -4.83 11.06
N GLN A 952 -59.99 -5.26 10.82
CA GLN A 952 -60.40 -6.67 10.80
C GLN A 952 -60.14 -7.24 9.40
N ALA A 953 -59.52 -8.42 9.28
CA ALA A 953 -59.53 -9.20 8.05
C ALA A 953 -59.75 -10.69 8.30
N SER A 954 -60.60 -11.25 7.43
CA SER A 954 -61.39 -12.48 7.52
C SER A 954 -60.65 -13.71 7.00
N ARG A 955 -60.82 -14.86 7.66
CA ARG A 955 -60.35 -16.19 7.23
C ARG A 955 -61.17 -16.74 6.06
N THR A 956 -60.54 -17.03 4.92
CA THR A 956 -61.02 -18.04 3.95
C THR A 956 -59.89 -18.63 3.09
N ALA A 957 -59.79 -19.97 3.11
CA ALA A 957 -59.06 -20.89 2.20
C ALA A 957 -57.57 -21.23 2.53
N PRO A 958 -57.10 -22.46 2.18
CA PRO A 958 -56.22 -23.26 3.05
C PRO A 958 -54.74 -23.29 2.63
N GLU A 959 -53.87 -23.44 3.64
CA GLU A 959 -52.43 -23.73 3.55
C GLU A 959 -51.58 -22.66 2.85
N THR A 960 -51.45 -21.51 3.50
CA THR A 960 -50.28 -20.61 3.39
C THR A 960 -50.34 -19.67 4.61
N GLU A 961 -49.39 -19.80 5.55
CA GLU A 961 -49.26 -18.88 6.69
C GLU A 961 -48.50 -17.62 6.19
N TYR A 962 -49.13 -16.45 6.26
CA TYR A 962 -48.51 -15.16 5.92
C TYR A 962 -48.04 -14.46 7.20
N VAL A 963 -46.82 -13.92 7.20
CA VAL A 963 -46.32 -13.02 8.27
C VAL A 963 -46.53 -11.57 7.83
N LYS A 964 -47.20 -10.77 8.68
CA LYS A 964 -47.44 -9.34 8.44
C LYS A 964 -46.45 -8.51 9.24
N VAL A 965 -45.62 -7.71 8.56
CA VAL A 965 -44.69 -6.75 9.18
C VAL A 965 -45.15 -5.33 8.83
N VAL A 966 -45.09 -4.40 9.79
CA VAL A 966 -45.50 -3.00 9.61
C VAL A 966 -44.37 -2.10 10.10
N GLN A 967 -43.88 -1.23 9.24
CA GLN A 967 -42.98 -0.11 9.57
C GLN A 967 -43.52 1.13 8.85
N GLY A 968 -43.69 2.24 9.56
CA GLY A 968 -44.05 3.53 8.95
C GLY A 968 -45.46 3.67 8.33
N GLY A 969 -46.33 2.66 8.41
CA GLY A 969 -47.70 2.73 7.87
C GLY A 969 -47.95 1.91 6.60
N ASP A 970 -46.91 1.29 6.02
CA ASP A 970 -47.05 0.40 4.87
C ASP A 970 -47.16 -1.07 5.31
N ASN A 971 -48.02 -1.84 4.62
CA ASN A 971 -48.32 -3.24 4.92
C ASN A 971 -47.56 -4.18 3.96
N PHE A 972 -46.83 -5.15 4.50
CA PHE A 972 -46.15 -6.17 3.71
C PHE A 972 -46.77 -7.57 3.93
N LEU A 973 -46.85 -8.38 2.87
CA LEU A 973 -47.23 -9.80 2.91
C LEU A 973 -46.12 -10.65 2.27
N TYR A 974 -45.73 -11.73 2.93
CA TYR A 974 -44.70 -12.68 2.48
C TYR A 974 -45.29 -14.07 2.24
N ASP A 975 -44.97 -14.69 1.10
CA ASP A 975 -45.34 -16.06 0.72
C ASP A 975 -44.09 -16.96 0.80
N GLU A 976 -44.09 -17.89 1.75
CA GLU A 976 -42.95 -18.79 2.02
C GLU A 976 -42.62 -19.76 0.87
N THR A 977 -43.54 -19.98 -0.08
CA THR A 977 -43.34 -20.94 -1.16
C THR A 977 -42.57 -20.39 -2.36
N LEU A 978 -42.47 -19.07 -2.51
CA LEU A 978 -41.93 -18.42 -3.72
C LEU A 978 -40.68 -17.55 -3.51
N GLY A 979 -40.32 -17.23 -2.27
CA GLY A 979 -39.03 -16.56 -1.96
C GLY A 979 -38.90 -15.10 -2.40
N TYR A 980 -40.01 -14.37 -2.63
CA TYR A 980 -40.01 -12.93 -2.94
C TYR A 980 -41.12 -12.19 -2.17
N GLY A 981 -40.86 -10.95 -1.76
CA GLY A 981 -41.87 -10.04 -1.18
C GLY A 981 -42.46 -9.10 -2.24
N TYR A 982 -43.76 -8.78 -2.11
CA TYR A 982 -44.45 -7.78 -2.95
C TYR A 982 -44.86 -6.57 -2.11
N THR A 983 -44.80 -5.39 -2.72
CA THR A 983 -45.52 -4.20 -2.26
C THR A 983 -46.79 -4.00 -3.07
N ASP A 984 -47.90 -3.86 -2.35
CA ASP A 984 -49.25 -3.48 -2.77
C ASP A 984 -50.20 -4.57 -3.32
N ILE A 985 -51.36 -4.68 -2.65
CA ILE A 985 -52.51 -5.48 -3.08
C ILE A 985 -53.50 -4.50 -3.72
N SER A 986 -53.34 -4.23 -5.01
CA SER A 986 -54.46 -3.84 -5.86
C SER A 986 -54.31 -4.26 -7.33
N GLY A 987 -54.42 -5.57 -7.57
CA GLY A 987 -54.74 -6.10 -8.90
C GLY A 987 -53.71 -7.07 -9.47
N ILE A 988 -54.15 -8.30 -9.67
CA ILE A 988 -53.40 -9.38 -10.31
C ILE A 988 -53.16 -9.04 -11.80
N ASP A 989 -51.90 -8.90 -12.21
CA ASP A 989 -51.47 -9.05 -13.63
C ASP A 989 -50.19 -9.92 -13.70
N PRO A 990 -50.21 -11.09 -14.37
CA PRO A 990 -49.04 -11.94 -14.50
C PRO A 990 -48.33 -11.67 -15.83
N SER A 991 -47.29 -10.82 -15.85
CA SER A 991 -46.32 -10.84 -16.95
C SER A 991 -44.90 -10.50 -16.49
N PRO A 992 -43.85 -11.15 -17.05
CA PRO A 992 -42.47 -10.90 -16.71
C PRO A 992 -41.89 -9.83 -17.65
N ASN A 993 -41.64 -8.62 -17.14
CA ASN A 993 -40.62 -7.65 -17.57
C ASN A 993 -41.06 -6.22 -17.24
N ASP A 994 -40.65 -5.71 -16.06
CA ASP A 994 -40.23 -4.32 -15.91
C ASP A 994 -39.33 -4.21 -14.67
N ARG A 995 -38.08 -3.75 -14.85
CA ARG A 995 -37.11 -3.52 -13.76
C ARG A 995 -36.62 -2.10 -13.91
N ASN A 996 -37.35 -1.15 -13.36
CA ASN A 996 -36.87 0.20 -13.09
C ASN A 996 -37.78 0.88 -12.04
N TYR A 997 -37.14 1.55 -11.09
CA TYR A 997 -37.66 2.52 -10.09
C TYR A 997 -38.12 2.07 -8.68
N HIS A 998 -37.43 2.67 -7.68
CA HIS A 998 -37.67 2.82 -6.21
C HIS A 998 -37.16 1.74 -5.21
N PRO A 999 -36.77 2.14 -3.97
CA PRO A 999 -35.43 2.56 -3.54
C PRO A 999 -34.70 1.50 -2.69
N ILE A 1000 -33.38 1.66 -2.57
CA ILE A 1000 -32.40 0.67 -2.08
C ILE A 1000 -32.43 0.41 -0.55
N GLU A 1001 -33.15 1.21 0.24
CA GLU A 1001 -33.00 1.19 1.72
C GLU A 1001 -33.66 0.03 2.49
N LEU A 1002 -34.55 -0.77 1.87
CA LEU A 1002 -35.28 -1.83 2.59
C LEU A 1002 -34.76 -3.25 2.35
N TYR A 1003 -33.79 -3.43 1.45
CA TYR A 1003 -33.17 -4.73 1.18
C TYR A 1003 -32.05 -5.09 2.18
N ASP A 1004 -31.49 -4.13 2.91
CA ASP A 1004 -30.30 -4.35 3.75
C ASP A 1004 -30.58 -4.87 5.18
N GLN A 1005 -31.85 -4.88 5.62
CA GLN A 1005 -32.22 -5.36 6.96
C GLN A 1005 -32.75 -6.81 7.00
N PHE A 1006 -33.12 -7.37 5.84
CA PHE A 1006 -33.59 -8.75 5.73
C PHE A 1006 -32.53 -9.62 5.06
N ILE A 1007 -31.93 -10.52 5.84
CA ILE A 1007 -30.72 -11.26 5.42
C ILE A 1007 -30.96 -12.75 5.17
N GLY A 1008 -32.21 -13.25 5.31
CA GLY A 1008 -32.63 -14.56 4.78
C GLY A 1008 -33.58 -15.37 5.66
N THR A 1009 -34.03 -16.52 5.14
CA THR A 1009 -34.86 -17.52 5.85
C THR A 1009 -34.27 -18.93 5.74
N LYS A 1010 -34.46 -19.76 6.78
CA LYS A 1010 -34.38 -21.23 6.72
C LYS A 1010 -35.76 -21.79 7.13
N ALA A 1011 -36.07 -23.04 6.78
CA ALA A 1011 -37.37 -23.64 7.13
C ALA A 1011 -37.61 -23.57 8.66
N GLY A 1012 -38.65 -22.84 9.07
CA GLY A 1012 -38.96 -22.58 10.49
C GLY A 1012 -38.19 -21.41 11.13
N GLU A 1013 -37.45 -20.60 10.37
CA GLU A 1013 -36.61 -19.50 10.88
C GLU A 1013 -36.75 -18.17 10.11
N LEU A 1014 -36.80 -17.06 10.85
CA LEU A 1014 -36.76 -15.68 10.34
C LEU A 1014 -35.53 -14.95 10.89
N ILE A 1015 -34.79 -14.22 10.04
CA ILE A 1015 -33.55 -13.52 10.40
C ILE A 1015 -33.59 -12.05 10.00
N PHE A 1016 -33.29 -11.16 10.96
CA PHE A 1016 -33.24 -9.71 10.80
C PHE A 1016 -31.87 -9.16 11.16
N ARG A 1017 -31.48 -8.05 10.53
CA ARG A 1017 -30.37 -7.18 10.94
C ARG A 1017 -30.93 -5.89 11.53
N VAL A 1018 -30.38 -5.45 12.66
CA VAL A 1018 -30.76 -4.21 13.34
C VAL A 1018 -29.49 -3.46 13.73
N ASP A 1019 -29.31 -2.27 13.17
CA ASP A 1019 -28.18 -1.40 13.49
C ASP A 1019 -28.60 -0.45 14.64
N LEU A 1020 -27.85 -0.45 15.73
CA LEU A 1020 -28.09 0.39 16.92
C LEU A 1020 -26.86 1.27 17.23
N PRO A 1021 -27.01 2.37 18.00
CA PRO A 1021 -25.91 3.30 18.30
C PRO A 1021 -24.69 2.67 19.00
N ASN A 1022 -24.87 1.50 19.61
CA ASN A 1022 -23.84 0.76 20.33
C ASN A 1022 -23.35 -0.51 19.60
N GLY A 1023 -23.82 -0.77 18.37
CA GLY A 1023 -23.40 -1.94 17.60
C GLY A 1023 -24.44 -2.44 16.60
N VAL A 1024 -24.02 -3.37 15.75
CA VAL A 1024 -24.87 -4.03 14.75
C VAL A 1024 -25.30 -5.39 15.28
N TYR A 1025 -26.61 -5.67 15.29
CA TYR A 1025 -27.18 -6.89 15.86
C TYR A 1025 -27.90 -7.74 14.82
N LYS A 1026 -27.80 -9.07 14.93
CA LYS A 1026 -28.58 -10.05 14.15
C LYS A 1026 -29.60 -10.74 15.03
N ILE A 1027 -30.87 -10.71 14.66
CA ILE A 1027 -31.97 -11.32 15.42
C ILE A 1027 -32.49 -12.53 14.66
N GLN A 1028 -32.49 -13.71 15.29
CA GLN A 1028 -32.97 -14.96 14.72
C GLN A 1028 -34.17 -15.48 15.52
N MET A 1029 -35.32 -15.67 14.87
CA MET A 1029 -36.51 -16.27 15.46
C MET A 1029 -36.70 -17.69 14.90
N ILE A 1030 -36.85 -18.67 15.79
CA ILE A 1030 -36.99 -20.09 15.45
C ILE A 1030 -38.37 -20.57 15.93
N GLY A 1031 -39.22 -20.98 15.00
CA GLY A 1031 -40.50 -21.63 15.25
C GLY A 1031 -40.35 -23.15 15.30
N GLY A 1032 -40.78 -23.77 16.40
CA GLY A 1032 -40.67 -25.21 16.58
C GLY A 1032 -41.65 -26.01 15.71
N ASP A 1033 -41.08 -26.88 14.89
CA ASP A 1033 -41.59 -28.06 14.19
C ASP A 1033 -42.83 -27.94 13.28
N ALA A 1034 -42.65 -28.39 12.04
CA ALA A 1034 -43.64 -28.39 10.96
C ALA A 1034 -44.59 -29.60 11.01
N ASP A 1035 -45.07 -29.98 12.20
CA ASP A 1035 -46.11 -31.01 12.37
C ASP A 1035 -47.46 -30.34 12.72
N LEU A 1036 -48.34 -30.30 11.73
CA LEU A 1036 -49.54 -29.46 11.59
C LEU A 1036 -50.74 -29.75 12.53
N GLU A 1037 -50.62 -30.51 13.63
CA GLU A 1037 -51.81 -31.05 14.32
C GLU A 1037 -51.79 -31.03 15.89
N ALA A 1038 -51.01 -30.16 16.55
CA ALA A 1038 -51.12 -30.02 18.02
C ALA A 1038 -51.01 -28.57 18.51
N ASP A 1039 -51.92 -28.17 19.42
CA ASP A 1039 -52.03 -26.88 20.14
C ASP A 1039 -50.80 -26.56 21.05
N ASN A 1040 -49.58 -26.71 20.54
CA ASN A 1040 -48.35 -26.69 21.33
C ASN A 1040 -47.17 -26.03 20.60
N LYS A 1041 -47.41 -24.92 19.87
CA LYS A 1041 -46.32 -24.18 19.20
C LYS A 1041 -45.38 -23.56 20.26
N ARG A 1042 -44.10 -23.94 20.21
CA ARG A 1042 -43.03 -23.41 21.07
C ARG A 1042 -42.11 -22.53 20.24
N HIS A 1043 -41.78 -21.36 20.76
CA HIS A 1043 -40.94 -20.38 20.08
C HIS A 1043 -39.63 -20.16 20.82
N THR A 1044 -38.54 -20.04 20.06
CA THR A 1044 -37.20 -19.72 20.55
C THR A 1044 -36.68 -18.48 19.82
N ILE A 1045 -36.26 -17.45 20.56
CA ILE A 1045 -35.75 -16.18 20.03
C ILE A 1045 -34.28 -16.06 20.43
N LYS A 1046 -33.41 -15.81 19.46
CA LYS A 1046 -31.96 -15.65 19.63
C LYS A 1046 -31.49 -14.30 19.09
N VAL A 1047 -30.51 -13.67 19.73
CA VAL A 1047 -29.89 -12.41 19.29
C VAL A 1047 -28.39 -12.56 19.26
N ARG A 1048 -27.73 -12.02 18.24
CA ARG A 1048 -26.27 -12.03 18.05
C ARG A 1048 -25.77 -10.61 17.95
N ASP A 1049 -24.71 -10.31 18.68
CA ASP A 1049 -23.91 -9.09 18.48
C ASP A 1049 -22.96 -9.31 17.29
N GLY A 1050 -22.84 -8.31 16.42
CA GLY A 1050 -21.98 -8.32 15.24
C GLY A 1050 -20.50 -8.42 15.58
N SER A 1051 -20.10 -8.07 16.80
CA SER A 1051 -18.71 -8.12 17.27
C SER A 1051 -18.32 -9.46 17.92
N SER A 1052 -19.23 -10.14 18.63
CA SER A 1052 -18.87 -11.29 19.50
C SER A 1052 -19.11 -12.66 18.87
N GLY A 1053 -19.81 -12.75 17.74
CA GLY A 1053 -20.01 -14.02 17.05
C GLY A 1053 -21.03 -15.00 17.68
N PHE A 1054 -21.44 -14.81 18.94
CA PHE A 1054 -22.35 -15.71 19.67
C PHE A 1054 -23.84 -15.33 19.54
N PHE A 1055 -24.72 -16.32 19.69
CA PHE A 1055 -26.17 -16.12 19.79
C PHE A 1055 -26.66 -16.26 21.25
N TYR A 1056 -27.26 -15.23 21.80
CA TYR A 1056 -27.96 -15.23 23.08
C TYR A 1056 -29.40 -15.67 22.90
N THR A 1057 -29.82 -16.76 23.55
CA THR A 1057 -31.23 -17.19 23.56
C THR A 1057 -32.00 -16.35 24.58
N LEU A 1058 -32.86 -15.46 24.11
CA LEU A 1058 -33.64 -14.55 24.95
C LEU A 1058 -34.95 -15.17 25.42
N VAL A 1059 -35.50 -16.04 24.58
CA VAL A 1059 -36.72 -16.80 24.86
C VAL A 1059 -36.46 -18.22 24.37
N GLU A 1060 -36.63 -19.21 25.23
CA GLU A 1060 -36.46 -20.61 24.87
C GLU A 1060 -37.78 -21.36 25.12
N ASN A 1061 -38.26 -22.09 24.12
CA ASN A 1061 -39.40 -23.00 24.26
C ASN A 1061 -40.70 -22.36 24.81
N HIS A 1062 -40.94 -21.08 24.54
CA HIS A 1062 -42.14 -20.42 25.07
C HIS A 1062 -43.39 -20.89 24.34
N HIS A 1063 -44.36 -21.35 25.12
CA HIS A 1063 -45.65 -21.82 24.66
C HIS A 1063 -46.58 -20.63 24.51
N SER A 1064 -47.05 -20.34 23.29
CA SER A 1064 -48.03 -19.26 23.06
C SER A 1064 -49.42 -19.86 22.91
N ASP A 1065 -50.34 -19.51 23.81
CA ASP A 1065 -51.75 -19.86 23.67
C ASP A 1065 -52.41 -18.91 22.65
N GLY A 1066 -52.13 -19.15 21.36
CA GLY A 1066 -52.78 -18.53 20.19
C GLY A 1066 -53.32 -17.11 20.39
N GLY A 1067 -52.47 -16.08 20.19
CA GLY A 1067 -52.84 -14.67 20.33
C GLY A 1067 -51.99 -13.89 21.34
N GLU A 1068 -50.93 -14.48 21.88
CA GLU A 1068 -50.02 -13.83 22.82
C GLU A 1068 -48.89 -13.08 22.12
N PHE A 1069 -48.59 -11.88 22.64
CA PHE A 1069 -47.55 -10.99 22.16
C PHE A 1069 -46.29 -11.15 23.01
N PHE A 1070 -45.13 -11.29 22.36
CA PHE A 1070 -43.84 -11.36 23.04
C PHE A 1070 -43.31 -9.97 23.35
N LYS A 1071 -43.07 -9.72 24.64
CA LYS A 1071 -42.41 -8.51 25.13
C LYS A 1071 -40.97 -8.86 25.51
N VAL A 1072 -40.01 -8.44 24.71
CA VAL A 1072 -38.59 -8.56 25.01
C VAL A 1072 -38.07 -7.14 25.25
N GLY A 1073 -37.45 -6.89 26.41
CA GLY A 1073 -36.95 -5.57 26.78
C GLY A 1073 -35.47 -5.64 27.15
N PHE A 1074 -34.71 -4.64 26.71
CA PHE A 1074 -33.29 -4.43 27.01
C PHE A 1074 -33.14 -3.03 27.69
N ASN A 1075 -32.08 -2.73 28.45
CA ASN A 1075 -31.72 -1.32 28.81
C ASN A 1075 -30.72 -0.84 27.79
#